data_AF-A0A252D3R0-F1
#
_entry.id   AF-A0A252D3R0-F1
#
_cell.length_a   1.000
_cell.length_b   1.000
_cell.length_c   1.000
_cell.angle_alpha   90.00
_cell.angle_beta   90.00
_cell.angle_gamma   90.00
#
_symmetry.space_group_name_H-M   'P 1'
#
loop_
_entity.id
_entity.type
_entity.pdbx_description
1 polymer ?
#
loop_
_entity_poly.entity_id
_entity_poly.type
_entity_poly.pdbx_seq_one_letter_code
_entity_poly.pdbx_strand_id
1 'polypeptide(L)'
;MKLELAVKNAVLDDPELQKNLKQINPKFGDFVIRVAGEAWGLPLIDQKTKALITIAIDVVNQDHRGPGNPFAAHVNMALKQGATRDEIEELLLFLCVYAGFNKVAPCFAALNQIFDNVNYIPRTAAMVSALEKSNQADYSVRDRKGKVAFYVLLWKRESISLELFDNYWKDVHGPVCARLPGQYQYWQFHVAHNEGGLWPEIAGLDYRWDAEDNFDGIAELTFESESDRNTWFKASAILMDDEHNLFRKAIGYNTNPGNSITYVDHIPTGDPNGEVGAIKFHVLVKKANGASTQAFRRYLTETFAPKVSSSDAVLKLRLHLFEEVDNSRPDAAGVSHYEPEAKQYHAAYEIAFANHLEREKFFASSEYAAATQDAAKYIKQIQPFPERTAYTFVYNSQITLAGQRSSKVASLIQSVGATNQLKEDIVSLMNGQVASLNQNLGATNQQKEDVVSLMPSQVNGKSSSLGHYLQGLQHVGITVNDMSKALEFYVDVLGGKPAIGGDGFVGEDLHNLLFQKEELEAWKQGLNPKTVGVPNIRDGSQEALDVRFISFGNTCVELIHFRDAKLNSQAPNCIGKIPSGIGYVNAPHLSFYVKDDVDINDFAKMLEDECQKRGLNNVVANRIIHIDSETARKNAPLKYAKVEFAGDFDGWSLFYCKGPNGEQLEFNQVRRTAKEIFSKAQKEYNQANSTNYWFYNNTAPTTSASSVNTNHRIYGTYSSTINAPVEKIWQVWTDQAFTDKFPILERYSDGVLREVKMPGMEMKQRVAIDRQVGSLTINLVDHPLFTGRFINYLYPPQEPGALPIVTFTIDLQPINESALQHKDAQGFIETAKPENIRLAVEQLKQSVENTTTKEDKTMTQSLTRPGTKSEIVKRMFEAGESMNVENFIKFYTEDAHYQFSNFPVAYGPQGIRESSTDFLNTVAQCYHHIKNMWEQGDTVICEMEVTYIRHDGKVFRLPCCDTIIFKGDKVQELRIYMDISPVFQTEKVQPQAAAAPASNGSLLTIIGKMYEALHAEDWDKFMSFFTPNLLYKVGANDPVVGPEACRDFLINIYKVLKLTTHNARGTWEIGNTVILEMDANYVNKVDKRFIQVPCTDIYRFDGDRIYEWRVYPDPSQLNLKF
;
A
#
# COMPACT_ATOMS: atom_id res chain seq x y z
N MET A 1 -32.45 4.29 18.40
CA MET A 1 -32.22 3.76 19.77
C MET A 1 -30.97 4.44 20.34
N LYS A 2 -30.73 4.44 21.66
CA LYS A 2 -29.39 4.78 22.18
C LYS A 2 -28.45 3.63 21.84
N LEU A 3 -27.20 3.90 21.44
CA LEU A 3 -26.14 2.92 21.62
C LEU A 3 -25.84 2.84 23.12
N GLU A 4 -25.99 1.66 23.70
CA GLU A 4 -25.43 1.38 25.01
C GLU A 4 -23.94 1.06 24.87
N LEU A 5 -23.15 1.38 25.89
CA LEU A 5 -21.71 1.18 25.88
C LEU A 5 -21.40 -0.32 25.87
N ALA A 6 -20.40 -0.74 25.06
CA ALA A 6 -19.90 -2.11 25.05
C ALA A 6 -19.52 -2.53 26.48
N VAL A 7 -20.18 -3.58 26.97
CA VAL A 7 -20.16 -4.01 28.37
C VAL A 7 -18.88 -4.79 28.68
N LYS A 8 -18.20 -4.47 29.79
CA LYS A 8 -16.85 -4.99 30.10
C LYS A 8 -16.81 -6.51 30.28
N ASN A 9 -17.90 -7.09 30.77
CA ASN A 9 -18.10 -8.52 30.88
C ASN A 9 -19.46 -8.89 30.28
N ALA A 10 -19.46 -9.61 29.16
CA ALA A 10 -20.68 -9.94 28.41
C ALA A 10 -21.72 -10.79 29.19
N VAL A 11 -21.37 -11.29 30.38
CA VAL A 11 -22.25 -12.09 31.24
C VAL A 11 -22.63 -11.34 32.52
N LEU A 12 -21.67 -10.74 33.23
CA LEU A 12 -21.90 -10.06 34.50
C LEU A 12 -22.52 -8.66 34.34
N ASP A 13 -22.32 -8.02 33.20
CA ASP A 13 -22.81 -6.66 32.93
C ASP A 13 -24.07 -6.64 32.03
N ASP A 14 -24.64 -7.81 31.66
CA ASP A 14 -25.91 -7.93 30.93
C ASP A 14 -27.05 -8.47 31.84
N PRO A 15 -27.89 -7.60 32.42
CA PRO A 15 -29.00 -8.01 33.30
C PRO A 15 -30.13 -8.76 32.57
N GLU A 16 -30.26 -8.58 31.25
CA GLU A 16 -31.27 -9.24 30.43
C GLU A 16 -30.89 -10.71 30.21
N LEU A 17 -29.63 -10.97 29.81
CA LEU A 17 -29.08 -12.32 29.73
C LEU A 17 -29.19 -13.06 31.07
N GLN A 18 -28.82 -12.40 32.18
CA GLN A 18 -28.94 -12.98 33.53
C GLN A 18 -30.39 -13.32 33.90
N LYS A 19 -31.34 -12.45 33.58
CA LYS A 19 -32.78 -12.68 33.79
C LYS A 19 -33.27 -13.87 32.97
N ASN A 20 -32.90 -13.93 31.69
CA ASN A 20 -33.33 -14.99 30.77
C ASN A 20 -32.76 -16.36 31.19
N LEU A 21 -31.49 -16.43 31.60
CA LEU A 21 -30.86 -17.63 32.14
C LEU A 21 -31.57 -18.15 33.41
N LYS A 22 -32.00 -17.26 34.31
CA LYS A 22 -32.76 -17.63 35.52
C LYS A 22 -34.22 -18.02 35.21
N GLN A 23 -34.80 -17.54 34.11
CA GLN A 23 -36.13 -17.97 33.65
C GLN A 23 -36.12 -19.39 33.08
N ILE A 24 -35.02 -19.84 32.46
CA ILE A 24 -34.85 -21.25 32.03
C ILE A 24 -34.89 -22.17 33.25
N ASN A 25 -34.04 -21.90 34.25
CA ASN A 25 -34.13 -22.49 35.58
C ASN A 25 -33.28 -21.66 36.57
N PRO A 26 -33.79 -21.26 37.76
CA PRO A 26 -33.05 -20.40 38.68
C PRO A 26 -31.68 -20.96 39.09
N LYS A 27 -31.57 -22.27 39.38
CA LYS A 27 -30.31 -22.91 39.79
C LYS A 27 -29.31 -23.00 38.63
N PHE A 28 -29.81 -23.21 37.41
CA PHE A 28 -28.98 -23.19 36.20
C PHE A 28 -28.46 -21.78 35.94
N GLY A 29 -29.33 -20.76 36.00
CA GLY A 29 -28.95 -19.37 35.82
C GLY A 29 -27.90 -18.92 36.85
N ASP A 30 -28.13 -19.15 38.14
CA ASP A 30 -27.15 -18.81 39.19
C ASP A 30 -25.82 -19.55 39.02
N PHE A 31 -25.82 -20.78 38.47
CA PHE A 31 -24.60 -21.53 38.17
C PHE A 31 -23.86 -20.95 36.95
N VAL A 32 -24.55 -20.73 35.84
CA VAL A 32 -23.98 -20.21 34.58
C VAL A 32 -23.44 -18.80 34.77
N ILE A 33 -24.20 -17.90 35.40
CA ILE A 33 -23.78 -16.50 35.62
C ILE A 33 -22.48 -16.44 36.42
N ARG A 34 -22.33 -17.30 37.44
CA ARG A 34 -21.11 -17.38 38.26
C ARG A 34 -19.91 -17.91 37.46
N VAL A 35 -20.06 -19.06 36.79
CA VAL A 35 -18.94 -19.75 36.12
C VAL A 35 -18.55 -19.06 34.81
N ALA A 36 -19.52 -18.67 33.98
CA ALA A 36 -19.24 -17.93 32.75
C ALA A 36 -18.79 -16.50 33.05
N GLY A 37 -19.35 -15.83 34.06
CA GLY A 37 -18.92 -14.50 34.47
C GLY A 37 -17.44 -14.44 34.85
N GLU A 38 -16.92 -15.47 35.54
CA GLU A 38 -15.49 -15.61 35.86
C GLU A 38 -14.64 -15.84 34.60
N ALA A 39 -15.01 -16.80 33.75
CA ALA A 39 -14.26 -17.12 32.53
C ALA A 39 -14.21 -15.96 31.51
N TRP A 40 -15.34 -15.26 31.31
CA TRP A 40 -15.40 -14.09 30.42
C TRP A 40 -14.68 -12.87 31.01
N GLY A 41 -14.41 -12.85 32.32
CA GLY A 41 -13.64 -11.80 33.01
C GLY A 41 -12.13 -11.82 32.78
N LEU A 42 -11.57 -12.90 32.22
CA LEU A 42 -10.11 -13.03 32.00
C LEU A 42 -9.61 -12.03 30.94
N PRO A 43 -8.52 -11.28 31.16
CA PRO A 43 -8.23 -10.06 30.40
C PRO A 43 -7.50 -10.25 29.05
N LEU A 44 -6.94 -11.43 28.77
CA LEU A 44 -6.03 -11.64 27.62
C LEU A 44 -6.73 -11.80 26.26
N ILE A 45 -8.04 -12.05 26.26
CA ILE A 45 -8.87 -12.14 25.06
C ILE A 45 -10.07 -11.22 25.30
N ASP A 46 -10.39 -10.35 24.34
CA ASP A 46 -11.50 -9.41 24.45
C ASP A 46 -12.88 -10.09 24.37
N GLN A 47 -13.94 -9.32 24.65
CA GLN A 47 -15.31 -9.83 24.71
C GLN A 47 -15.89 -10.19 23.33
N LYS A 48 -15.48 -9.50 22.26
CA LYS A 48 -15.94 -9.75 20.88
C LYS A 48 -15.29 -11.03 20.34
N THR A 49 -13.98 -11.19 20.50
CA THR A 49 -13.27 -12.42 20.14
C THR A 49 -13.79 -13.62 20.92
N LYS A 50 -14.07 -13.48 22.23
CA LYS A 50 -14.75 -14.54 23.01
C LYS A 50 -16.11 -14.93 22.43
N ALA A 51 -16.94 -13.95 22.03
CA ALA A 51 -18.26 -14.22 21.48
C ALA A 51 -18.19 -14.94 20.13
N LEU A 52 -17.28 -14.53 19.23
CA LEU A 52 -17.00 -15.21 17.97
C LEU A 52 -16.50 -16.66 18.21
N ILE A 53 -15.63 -16.88 19.20
CA ILE A 53 -15.22 -18.24 19.62
C ILE A 53 -16.41 -19.07 20.11
N THR A 54 -17.33 -18.50 20.90
CA THR A 54 -18.53 -19.25 21.32
C THR A 54 -19.49 -19.58 20.16
N ILE A 55 -19.62 -18.71 19.17
CA ILE A 55 -20.37 -19.01 17.93
C ILE A 55 -19.73 -20.19 17.19
N ALA A 56 -18.39 -20.22 17.07
CA ALA A 56 -17.67 -21.35 16.48
C ALA A 56 -17.87 -22.66 17.25
N ILE A 57 -17.87 -22.60 18.59
CA ILE A 57 -18.14 -23.76 19.46
C ILE A 57 -19.57 -24.28 19.25
N ASP A 58 -20.57 -23.42 19.13
CA ASP A 58 -21.97 -23.82 18.88
C ASP A 58 -22.14 -24.48 17.51
N VAL A 59 -21.50 -23.93 16.47
CA VAL A 59 -21.50 -24.49 15.11
C VAL A 59 -20.83 -25.87 15.07
N VAL A 60 -19.75 -26.09 15.83
CA VAL A 60 -19.09 -27.39 15.91
C VAL A 60 -19.95 -28.42 16.67
N ASN A 61 -20.64 -28.03 17.74
CA ASN A 61 -21.36 -28.92 18.68
C ASN A 61 -22.89 -29.01 18.43
N GLN A 62 -23.31 -28.92 17.17
CA GLN A 62 -24.69 -28.59 16.76
C GLN A 62 -25.78 -29.68 16.93
N ASP A 63 -25.59 -30.69 17.79
CA ASP A 63 -26.61 -31.76 18.01
C ASP A 63 -27.87 -31.29 18.77
N HIS A 64 -27.89 -30.04 19.25
CA HIS A 64 -28.94 -29.49 20.12
C HIS A 64 -30.08 -28.82 19.33
N ARG A 65 -30.92 -29.64 18.67
CA ARG A 65 -32.13 -29.15 17.96
C ARG A 65 -33.31 -28.98 18.92
N GLY A 66 -33.61 -27.73 19.31
CA GLY A 66 -34.80 -27.41 20.11
C GLY A 66 -34.79 -25.99 20.69
N PRO A 67 -35.89 -25.56 21.35
CA PRO A 67 -35.92 -24.31 22.11
C PRO A 67 -34.93 -24.40 23.28
N GLY A 68 -33.89 -23.56 23.24
CA GLY A 68 -32.75 -23.61 24.17
C GLY A 68 -31.37 -23.76 23.50
N ASN A 69 -31.30 -23.81 22.16
CA ASN A 69 -30.03 -23.78 21.44
C ASN A 69 -29.25 -22.45 21.70
N PRO A 70 -27.94 -22.51 22.02
CA PRO A 70 -27.14 -21.34 22.41
C PRO A 70 -26.79 -20.37 21.26
N PHE A 71 -26.81 -20.81 20.00
CA PHE A 71 -26.29 -20.03 18.85
C PHE A 71 -26.88 -18.62 18.75
N ALA A 72 -28.20 -18.49 18.90
CA ALA A 72 -28.87 -17.19 18.85
C ALA A 72 -28.52 -16.29 20.05
N ALA A 73 -28.15 -16.84 21.20
CA ALA A 73 -27.69 -16.06 22.35
C ALA A 73 -26.26 -15.55 22.12
N HIS A 74 -25.33 -16.41 21.67
CA HIS A 74 -23.96 -16.00 21.40
C HIS A 74 -23.82 -15.04 20.20
N VAL A 75 -24.66 -15.18 19.16
CA VAL A 75 -24.80 -14.16 18.10
C VAL A 75 -25.22 -12.81 18.69
N ASN A 76 -26.27 -12.75 19.51
CA ASN A 76 -26.68 -11.50 20.15
C ASN A 76 -25.61 -10.92 21.10
N MET A 77 -24.84 -11.77 21.80
CA MET A 77 -23.71 -11.32 22.62
C MET A 77 -22.57 -10.74 21.77
N ALA A 78 -22.27 -11.32 20.61
CA ALA A 78 -21.28 -10.78 19.67
C ALA A 78 -21.71 -9.40 19.15
N LEU A 79 -22.98 -9.25 18.77
CA LEU A 79 -23.56 -7.97 18.33
C LEU A 79 -23.52 -6.90 19.45
N LYS A 80 -23.88 -7.26 20.70
CA LYS A 80 -23.73 -6.37 21.87
C LYS A 80 -22.26 -5.98 22.18
N GLN A 81 -21.29 -6.73 21.65
CA GLN A 81 -19.85 -6.45 21.75
C GLN A 81 -19.24 -5.82 20.49
N GLY A 82 -20.07 -5.40 19.53
CA GLY A 82 -19.62 -4.70 18.32
C GLY A 82 -19.03 -5.60 17.24
N ALA A 83 -19.45 -6.87 17.16
CA ALA A 83 -19.36 -7.64 15.92
C ALA A 83 -20.39 -7.11 14.89
N THR A 84 -20.03 -7.09 13.61
CA THR A 84 -20.97 -6.80 12.51
C THR A 84 -21.70 -8.07 12.07
N ARG A 85 -22.68 -7.93 11.17
CA ARG A 85 -23.26 -9.06 10.45
C ARG A 85 -22.18 -9.77 9.64
N ASP A 86 -21.41 -9.00 8.88
CA ASP A 86 -20.40 -9.44 7.92
C ASP A 86 -19.30 -10.26 8.60
N GLU A 87 -18.81 -9.85 9.79
CA GLU A 87 -17.82 -10.61 10.57
C GLU A 87 -18.37 -11.96 11.07
N ILE A 88 -19.69 -12.05 11.33
CA ILE A 88 -20.34 -13.31 11.71
C ILE A 88 -20.59 -14.17 10.45
N GLU A 89 -20.91 -13.58 9.30
CA GLU A 89 -21.03 -14.31 8.04
C GLU A 89 -19.68 -14.82 7.53
N GLU A 90 -18.60 -14.04 7.63
CA GLU A 90 -17.23 -14.47 7.35
C GLU A 90 -16.80 -15.60 8.29
N LEU A 91 -17.09 -15.49 9.59
CA LEU A 91 -16.87 -16.59 10.54
C LEU A 91 -17.64 -17.86 10.16
N LEU A 92 -18.90 -17.75 9.75
CA LEU A 92 -19.68 -18.89 9.27
C LEU A 92 -19.10 -19.48 7.97
N LEU A 93 -18.72 -18.65 6.99
CA LEU A 93 -18.08 -19.09 5.75
C LEU A 93 -16.75 -19.82 6.03
N PHE A 94 -15.93 -19.31 6.94
CA PHE A 94 -14.72 -19.99 7.40
C PHE A 94 -15.04 -21.34 8.06
N LEU A 95 -16.07 -21.39 8.91
CA LEU A 95 -16.54 -22.62 9.55
C LEU A 95 -17.17 -23.62 8.56
N CYS A 96 -17.60 -23.24 7.36
CA CYS A 96 -18.03 -24.20 6.34
C CYS A 96 -16.93 -25.22 6.03
N VAL A 97 -15.68 -24.75 6.00
CA VAL A 97 -14.48 -25.56 5.70
C VAL A 97 -14.12 -26.46 6.88
N TYR A 98 -14.16 -25.96 8.11
CA TYR A 98 -13.60 -26.65 9.29
C TYR A 98 -14.63 -27.35 10.20
N ALA A 99 -15.87 -26.85 10.27
CA ALA A 99 -16.97 -27.46 11.01
C ALA A 99 -17.96 -28.23 10.11
N GLY A 100 -17.94 -27.95 8.80
CA GLY A 100 -18.67 -28.66 7.75
C GLY A 100 -19.97 -27.98 7.33
N PHE A 101 -20.15 -27.80 6.03
CA PHE A 101 -21.31 -27.16 5.38
C PHE A 101 -22.69 -27.51 5.98
N ASN A 102 -22.94 -28.79 6.30
CA ASN A 102 -24.22 -29.24 6.86
C ASN A 102 -24.52 -28.73 8.28
N LYS A 103 -23.50 -28.30 9.05
CA LYS A 103 -23.69 -27.58 10.31
C LYS A 103 -23.87 -26.07 10.08
N VAL A 104 -23.17 -25.50 9.09
CA VAL A 104 -23.23 -24.05 8.87
C VAL A 104 -24.50 -23.61 8.13
N ALA A 105 -25.02 -24.41 7.19
CA ALA A 105 -26.25 -24.08 6.45
C ALA A 105 -27.47 -23.73 7.37
N PRO A 106 -27.81 -24.51 8.42
CA PRO A 106 -28.85 -24.11 9.37
C PRO A 106 -28.43 -22.92 10.27
N CYS A 107 -27.13 -22.66 10.46
CA CYS A 107 -26.66 -21.43 11.12
C CYS A 107 -26.84 -20.18 10.26
N PHE A 108 -26.66 -20.24 8.93
CA PHE A 108 -27.06 -19.15 8.03
C PHE A 108 -28.57 -18.94 8.04
N ALA A 109 -29.37 -20.02 8.04
CA ALA A 109 -30.82 -19.91 8.17
C ALA A 109 -31.24 -19.29 9.52
N ALA A 110 -30.55 -19.62 10.62
CA ALA A 110 -30.76 -19.03 11.93
C ALA A 110 -30.26 -17.58 12.03
N LEU A 111 -29.14 -17.24 11.39
CA LEU A 111 -28.61 -15.87 11.33
C LEU A 111 -29.52 -14.96 10.53
N ASN A 112 -29.96 -15.41 9.35
CA ASN A 112 -31.03 -14.75 8.59
C ASN A 112 -32.27 -14.61 9.47
N GLN A 113 -32.77 -15.67 10.12
CA GLN A 113 -33.88 -15.53 11.06
C GLN A 113 -33.62 -14.55 12.22
N ILE A 114 -32.39 -14.31 12.68
CA ILE A 114 -32.11 -13.29 13.70
C ILE A 114 -32.26 -11.88 13.11
N PHE A 115 -31.65 -11.60 11.96
CA PHE A 115 -31.76 -10.29 11.30
C PHE A 115 -33.16 -10.05 10.69
N ASP A 116 -33.80 -11.09 10.19
CA ASP A 116 -35.18 -11.10 9.70
C ASP A 116 -36.18 -10.98 10.84
N ASN A 117 -35.88 -11.46 12.06
CA ASN A 117 -36.71 -11.20 13.25
C ASN A 117 -36.44 -9.84 13.91
N VAL A 118 -35.25 -9.26 13.72
CA VAL A 118 -35.00 -7.82 13.98
C VAL A 118 -35.85 -6.96 13.03
N ASN A 119 -36.12 -7.45 11.81
CA ASN A 119 -37.09 -6.87 10.87
C ASN A 119 -38.54 -7.39 11.04
N TYR A 120 -38.78 -8.46 11.81
CA TYR A 120 -40.12 -9.02 12.07
C TYR A 120 -40.77 -8.26 13.22
N ILE A 121 -41.16 -7.02 12.92
CA ILE A 121 -42.07 -6.28 13.77
C ILE A 121 -43.33 -7.17 13.96
N PRO A 122 -43.73 -7.52 15.21
CA PRO A 122 -44.77 -8.52 15.44
C PRO A 122 -46.11 -8.18 14.77
N ARG A 123 -47.09 -9.10 14.71
CA ARG A 123 -48.38 -8.85 14.01
C ARG A 123 -49.16 -7.61 14.47
N THR A 124 -48.88 -7.05 15.65
CA THR A 124 -49.34 -5.71 16.06
C THR A 124 -48.85 -4.59 15.14
N ALA A 125 -47.70 -4.74 14.51
CA ALA A 125 -47.06 -3.74 13.66
C ALA A 125 -47.34 -3.86 12.16
N ALA A 126 -48.02 -4.93 11.72
CA ALA A 126 -48.85 -4.82 10.51
C ALA A 126 -49.97 -3.77 10.72
N MET A 127 -50.45 -3.60 11.96
CA MET A 127 -51.39 -2.52 12.33
C MET A 127 -50.67 -1.21 12.67
N VAL A 128 -49.50 -1.22 13.34
CA VAL A 128 -48.71 0.02 13.58
C VAL A 128 -48.19 0.62 12.27
N SER A 129 -47.66 -0.15 11.32
CA SER A 129 -47.27 0.38 10.00
C SER A 129 -48.46 1.00 9.26
N ALA A 130 -49.66 0.41 9.38
CA ALA A 130 -50.90 0.99 8.86
C ALA A 130 -51.40 2.24 9.64
N LEU A 131 -50.91 2.47 10.86
CA LEU A 131 -51.17 3.68 11.68
C LEU A 131 -50.08 4.75 11.50
N GLU A 132 -48.85 4.38 11.14
CA GLU A 132 -47.73 5.29 10.90
C GLU A 132 -47.71 5.82 9.46
N LYS A 133 -48.26 5.06 8.49
CA LYS A 133 -48.37 5.52 7.08
C LYS A 133 -49.14 6.84 6.91
N SER A 134 -50.03 7.22 7.83
CA SER A 134 -50.73 8.52 7.78
C SER A 134 -49.96 9.67 8.44
N ASN A 135 -48.70 9.47 8.83
CA ASN A 135 -47.91 10.42 9.63
C ASN A 135 -46.43 10.55 9.19
N GLN A 136 -45.99 9.90 8.09
CA GLN A 136 -44.67 10.18 7.53
C GLN A 136 -44.63 11.62 6.99
N ALA A 137 -43.61 12.38 7.42
CA ALA A 137 -43.39 13.73 6.92
C ALA A 137 -43.01 13.70 5.43
N ASP A 138 -43.55 14.62 4.64
CA ASP A 138 -43.03 14.91 3.30
C ASP A 138 -41.86 15.90 3.41
N TYR A 139 -40.67 15.41 3.05
CA TYR A 139 -39.43 16.16 3.01
C TYR A 139 -39.18 16.83 1.65
N SER A 140 -40.09 16.73 0.65
CA SER A 140 -39.95 17.33 -0.70
C SER A 140 -39.58 18.81 -0.70
N VAL A 141 -39.91 19.52 0.38
CA VAL A 141 -39.57 20.93 0.62
C VAL A 141 -38.05 21.18 0.58
N ARG A 142 -37.20 20.21 0.95
CA ARG A 142 -35.74 20.38 1.08
C ARG A 142 -35.04 20.74 -0.23
N ASP A 143 -35.52 20.19 -1.34
CA ASP A 143 -34.94 20.40 -2.67
C ASP A 143 -35.42 21.70 -3.34
N ARG A 144 -36.52 22.31 -2.86
CA ARG A 144 -37.21 23.43 -3.55
C ARG A 144 -36.37 24.70 -3.69
N LYS A 145 -35.21 24.78 -3.05
CA LYS A 145 -34.21 25.85 -3.25
C LYS A 145 -33.41 25.67 -4.53
N GLY A 146 -33.03 24.44 -4.89
CA GLY A 146 -32.41 24.13 -6.18
C GLY A 146 -33.40 24.42 -7.31
N LYS A 147 -33.18 25.49 -8.07
CA LYS A 147 -34.08 25.94 -9.15
C LYS A 147 -33.75 25.30 -10.49
N VAL A 148 -32.48 25.02 -10.70
CA VAL A 148 -31.96 24.34 -11.90
C VAL A 148 -31.02 23.22 -11.51
N ALA A 149 -30.96 22.20 -12.36
CA ALA A 149 -30.04 21.08 -12.24
C ALA A 149 -29.11 20.97 -13.45
N PHE A 150 -27.97 20.32 -13.22
CA PHE A 150 -27.09 19.74 -14.22
C PHE A 150 -26.96 18.25 -13.89
N TYR A 151 -27.42 17.39 -14.80
CA TYR A 151 -27.62 15.95 -14.59
C TYR A 151 -26.77 15.20 -15.63
N VAL A 152 -25.69 14.55 -15.19
CA VAL A 152 -24.64 14.00 -16.06
C VAL A 152 -24.67 12.48 -16.02
N LEU A 153 -24.85 11.85 -17.18
CA LEU A 153 -24.73 10.40 -17.35
C LEU A 153 -23.26 10.04 -17.61
N LEU A 154 -22.71 9.08 -16.87
CA LEU A 154 -21.28 8.80 -16.82
C LEU A 154 -20.98 7.34 -17.16
N TRP A 155 -20.27 7.14 -18.27
CA TRP A 155 -19.79 5.82 -18.71
C TRP A 155 -18.35 5.62 -18.25
N LYS A 156 -18.13 4.56 -17.48
CA LYS A 156 -16.81 4.13 -17.01
C LYS A 156 -15.87 3.83 -18.18
N ARG A 157 -14.59 4.18 -18.03
CA ARG A 157 -13.52 3.81 -18.95
C ARG A 157 -13.41 2.28 -19.06
N GLU A 158 -13.19 1.75 -20.27
CA GLU A 158 -13.19 0.29 -20.50
C GLU A 158 -12.05 -0.43 -19.76
N SER A 159 -10.90 0.23 -19.58
CA SER A 159 -9.68 -0.33 -18.98
C SER A 159 -9.66 -0.42 -17.44
N ILE A 160 -10.75 -0.06 -16.74
CA ILE A 160 -10.83 -0.10 -15.27
C ILE A 160 -12.00 -0.95 -14.77
N SER A 161 -11.85 -1.57 -13.59
CA SER A 161 -12.93 -2.32 -12.94
C SER A 161 -14.03 -1.37 -12.43
N LEU A 162 -15.25 -1.90 -12.25
CA LEU A 162 -16.36 -1.14 -11.67
C LEU A 162 -16.03 -0.67 -10.24
N GLU A 163 -15.35 -1.50 -9.44
CA GLU A 163 -14.87 -1.13 -8.12
C GLU A 163 -13.85 0.03 -8.14
N LEU A 164 -12.92 0.05 -9.10
CA LEU A 164 -11.93 1.14 -9.20
C LEU A 164 -12.60 2.45 -9.61
N PHE A 165 -13.57 2.38 -10.53
CA PHE A 165 -14.44 3.50 -10.88
C PHE A 165 -15.24 4.00 -9.68
N ASP A 166 -15.96 3.12 -9.00
CA ASP A 166 -16.80 3.46 -7.85
C ASP A 166 -15.98 4.13 -6.76
N ASN A 167 -14.81 3.56 -6.41
CA ASN A 167 -13.92 4.11 -5.39
C ASN A 167 -13.26 5.43 -5.82
N TYR A 168 -12.66 5.53 -7.00
CA TYR A 168 -11.98 6.76 -7.42
C TYR A 168 -12.99 7.91 -7.60
N TRP A 169 -14.17 7.63 -8.16
CA TRP A 169 -15.19 8.67 -8.39
C TRP A 169 -15.73 9.25 -7.07
N LYS A 170 -16.01 8.40 -6.05
CA LYS A 170 -16.53 8.85 -4.74
C LYS A 170 -15.47 9.29 -3.73
N ASP A 171 -14.23 8.83 -3.86
CA ASP A 171 -13.17 9.13 -2.87
C ASP A 171 -12.10 10.11 -3.36
N VAL A 172 -11.96 10.32 -4.68
CA VAL A 172 -10.99 11.27 -5.27
C VAL A 172 -11.71 12.41 -6.01
N HIS A 173 -12.48 12.08 -7.06
CA HIS A 173 -13.08 13.08 -7.96
C HIS A 173 -14.22 13.89 -7.30
N GLY A 174 -15.13 13.21 -6.60
CA GLY A 174 -16.25 13.84 -5.88
C GLY A 174 -15.82 14.97 -4.95
N PRO A 175 -14.82 14.75 -4.06
CA PRO A 175 -14.22 15.80 -3.23
C PRO A 175 -13.63 16.99 -4.02
N VAL A 176 -13.10 16.79 -5.23
CA VAL A 176 -12.61 17.91 -6.07
C VAL A 176 -13.79 18.71 -6.61
N CYS A 177 -14.79 18.04 -7.21
CA CYS A 177 -16.02 18.69 -7.71
C CYS A 177 -16.77 19.45 -6.59
N ALA A 178 -16.81 18.90 -5.37
CA ALA A 178 -17.47 19.51 -4.22
C ALA A 178 -16.88 20.86 -3.77
N ARG A 179 -15.64 21.18 -4.18
CA ARG A 179 -14.96 22.45 -3.86
C ARG A 179 -15.29 23.58 -4.85
N LEU A 180 -15.98 23.28 -5.95
CA LEU A 180 -16.34 24.25 -6.97
C LEU A 180 -17.52 25.15 -6.53
N PRO A 181 -17.51 26.46 -6.83
CA PRO A 181 -18.51 27.41 -6.37
C PRO A 181 -19.91 27.19 -6.98
N GLY A 182 -20.95 27.65 -6.28
CA GLY A 182 -22.32 27.77 -6.77
C GLY A 182 -23.27 26.60 -6.47
N GLN A 183 -22.74 25.42 -6.11
CA GLN A 183 -23.54 24.22 -5.84
C GLN A 183 -24.46 24.39 -4.61
N TYR A 184 -25.75 24.13 -4.78
CA TYR A 184 -26.72 23.96 -3.68
C TYR A 184 -26.70 22.52 -3.16
N GLN A 185 -26.75 21.54 -4.06
CA GLN A 185 -26.57 20.12 -3.76
C GLN A 185 -25.69 19.46 -4.84
N TYR A 186 -24.97 18.41 -4.47
CA TYR A 186 -24.25 17.53 -5.40
C TYR A 186 -24.30 16.09 -4.89
N TRP A 187 -24.91 15.21 -5.68
CA TRP A 187 -24.96 13.77 -5.49
C TRP A 187 -24.21 13.03 -6.60
N GLN A 188 -23.58 11.91 -6.23
CA GLN A 188 -23.23 10.82 -7.14
C GLN A 188 -24.18 9.65 -6.86
N PHE A 189 -24.89 9.20 -7.88
CA PHE A 189 -25.68 7.96 -7.85
C PHE A 189 -24.93 6.90 -8.66
N HIS A 190 -24.52 5.82 -8.01
CA HIS A 190 -23.90 4.68 -8.68
C HIS A 190 -25.02 3.72 -9.07
N VAL A 191 -25.12 3.38 -10.36
CA VAL A 191 -26.26 2.61 -10.87
C VAL A 191 -25.85 1.21 -11.33
N ALA A 192 -26.81 0.31 -11.38
CA ALA A 192 -26.72 -0.91 -12.17
C ALA A 192 -27.24 -0.65 -13.59
N HIS A 193 -26.80 -1.47 -14.54
CA HIS A 193 -27.24 -1.38 -15.93
C HIS A 193 -28.73 -1.79 -16.07
N ASN A 194 -29.38 -1.35 -17.14
CA ASN A 194 -30.74 -1.80 -17.46
C ASN A 194 -30.67 -3.18 -18.13
N GLU A 195 -31.11 -4.22 -17.42
CA GLU A 195 -31.20 -5.60 -17.91
C GLU A 195 -32.62 -5.98 -18.41
N GLY A 196 -33.60 -5.08 -18.27
CA GLY A 196 -35.01 -5.37 -18.54
C GLY A 196 -35.71 -6.11 -17.39
N GLY A 197 -37.01 -6.40 -17.55
CA GLY A 197 -37.83 -7.13 -16.56
C GLY A 197 -38.11 -6.41 -15.23
N LEU A 198 -37.36 -5.36 -14.90
CA LEU A 198 -37.46 -4.56 -13.67
C LEU A 198 -38.72 -3.68 -13.59
N TRP A 199 -39.41 -3.48 -14.72
CA TRP A 199 -40.47 -2.50 -14.90
C TRP A 199 -41.54 -3.05 -15.87
N PRO A 200 -42.85 -2.89 -15.60
CA PRO A 200 -43.91 -3.37 -16.50
C PRO A 200 -43.89 -2.66 -17.86
N GLU A 201 -44.12 -3.40 -18.93
CA GLU A 201 -44.22 -2.83 -20.28
C GLU A 201 -45.49 -1.98 -20.43
N ILE A 202 -45.31 -0.73 -20.89
CA ILE A 202 -46.39 0.18 -21.25
C ILE A 202 -46.65 0.03 -22.76
N ALA A 203 -47.86 -0.37 -23.13
CA ALA A 203 -48.22 -0.64 -24.51
C ALA A 203 -47.94 0.56 -25.44
N GLY A 204 -47.09 0.33 -26.45
CA GLY A 204 -46.72 1.33 -27.46
C GLY A 204 -45.39 2.07 -27.23
N LEU A 205 -44.66 1.77 -26.15
CA LEU A 205 -43.27 2.25 -25.96
C LEU A 205 -42.25 1.28 -26.58
N ASP A 206 -41.07 1.81 -26.91
CA ASP A 206 -39.93 1.07 -27.44
C ASP A 206 -38.98 0.65 -26.31
N TYR A 207 -38.93 -0.64 -26.02
CA TYR A 207 -38.10 -1.24 -24.97
C TYR A 207 -36.80 -1.86 -25.50
N ARG A 208 -36.26 -1.38 -26.63
CA ARG A 208 -34.96 -1.83 -27.17
C ARG A 208 -33.85 -0.84 -26.79
N TRP A 209 -32.70 -1.34 -26.37
CA TRP A 209 -31.52 -0.55 -26.04
C TRP A 209 -30.24 -1.20 -26.59
N ASP A 210 -29.24 -0.37 -26.89
CA ASP A 210 -27.89 -0.88 -27.18
C ASP A 210 -27.15 -1.13 -25.85
N ALA A 211 -26.18 -2.06 -25.81
CA ALA A 211 -25.30 -2.20 -24.65
C ALA A 211 -24.53 -0.90 -24.34
N GLU A 212 -24.20 -0.11 -25.38
CA GLU A 212 -23.57 1.20 -25.27
C GLU A 212 -24.48 2.29 -24.65
N ASP A 213 -25.80 2.06 -24.55
CA ASP A 213 -26.71 2.99 -23.87
C ASP A 213 -26.62 2.86 -22.33
N ASN A 214 -26.04 1.77 -21.81
CA ASN A 214 -25.84 1.58 -20.37
C ASN A 214 -24.65 2.40 -19.86
N PHE A 215 -24.89 3.17 -18.80
CA PHE A 215 -23.91 3.96 -18.06
C PHE A 215 -23.81 3.46 -16.60
N ASP A 216 -22.74 3.82 -15.90
CA ASP A 216 -22.36 3.24 -14.61
C ASP A 216 -22.64 4.17 -13.42
N GLY A 217 -22.78 5.48 -13.69
CA GLY A 217 -23.07 6.49 -12.69
C GLY A 217 -23.82 7.72 -13.23
N ILE A 218 -24.39 8.48 -12.30
CA ILE A 218 -25.07 9.76 -12.55
C ILE A 218 -24.55 10.81 -11.57
N ALA A 219 -24.03 11.93 -12.06
CA ALA A 219 -23.79 13.11 -11.23
C ALA A 219 -25.00 14.06 -11.31
N GLU A 220 -25.66 14.34 -10.19
CA GLU A 220 -26.69 15.39 -10.12
C GLU A 220 -26.18 16.57 -9.28
N LEU A 221 -26.06 17.74 -9.91
CA LEU A 221 -25.75 19.00 -9.26
C LEU A 221 -26.97 19.93 -9.36
N THR A 222 -27.34 20.58 -8.27
CA THR A 222 -28.42 21.59 -8.25
C THR A 222 -27.91 22.94 -7.78
N PHE A 223 -28.59 24.02 -8.21
CA PHE A 223 -28.14 25.40 -8.03
C PHE A 223 -29.33 26.30 -7.65
N GLU A 224 -29.15 27.27 -6.74
CA GLU A 224 -30.23 28.21 -6.38
C GLU A 224 -30.57 29.18 -7.55
N SER A 225 -29.64 29.40 -8.49
CA SER A 225 -29.89 30.12 -9.74
C SER A 225 -29.07 29.62 -10.94
N GLU A 226 -29.45 30.04 -12.14
CA GLU A 226 -28.65 29.84 -13.35
C GLU A 226 -27.30 30.58 -13.33
N SER A 227 -27.20 31.68 -12.57
CA SER A 227 -25.94 32.39 -12.37
C SER A 227 -24.94 31.55 -11.59
N ASP A 228 -25.42 30.76 -10.61
CA ASP A 228 -24.58 29.87 -9.81
C ASP A 228 -24.12 28.68 -10.64
N ARG A 229 -25.02 28.07 -11.43
CA ARG A 229 -24.68 27.04 -12.43
C ARG A 229 -23.62 27.54 -13.42
N ASN A 230 -23.79 28.75 -13.95
CA ASN A 230 -22.85 29.37 -14.89
C ASN A 230 -21.54 29.82 -14.21
N THR A 231 -21.50 29.92 -12.89
CA THR A 231 -20.28 30.15 -12.10
C THR A 231 -19.54 28.82 -11.89
N TRP A 232 -20.28 27.73 -11.62
CA TRP A 232 -19.73 26.38 -11.57
C TRP A 232 -19.10 25.96 -12.91
N PHE A 233 -19.79 26.13 -14.04
CA PHE A 233 -19.25 25.79 -15.37
C PHE A 233 -17.96 26.56 -15.74
N LYS A 234 -17.71 27.74 -15.16
CA LYS A 234 -16.46 28.49 -15.35
C LYS A 234 -15.30 27.94 -14.51
N ALA A 235 -15.61 27.23 -13.43
CA ALA A 235 -14.64 26.63 -12.53
C ALA A 235 -14.40 25.14 -12.83
N SER A 236 -15.37 24.44 -13.45
CA SER A 236 -15.33 23.00 -13.70
C SER A 236 -14.31 22.55 -14.73
N ALA A 237 -13.62 23.45 -15.43
CA ALA A 237 -12.54 23.12 -16.36
C ALA A 237 -11.42 22.27 -15.70
N ILE A 238 -11.18 22.45 -14.39
CA ILE A 238 -10.21 21.65 -13.61
C ILE A 238 -10.61 20.17 -13.48
N LEU A 239 -11.88 19.82 -13.71
CA LEU A 239 -12.33 18.42 -13.69
C LEU A 239 -11.96 17.68 -14.97
N MET A 240 -11.80 18.38 -16.10
CA MET A 240 -11.56 17.77 -17.42
C MET A 240 -10.22 17.03 -17.48
N ASP A 241 -9.22 17.51 -16.72
CA ASP A 241 -7.91 16.85 -16.56
C ASP A 241 -7.99 15.58 -15.69
N ASP A 242 -9.07 15.37 -14.92
CA ASP A 242 -9.28 14.17 -14.09
C ASP A 242 -10.35 13.22 -14.66
N GLU A 243 -11.32 13.74 -15.42
CA GLU A 243 -12.38 12.95 -16.07
C GLU A 243 -11.82 11.78 -16.89
N HIS A 244 -10.67 11.96 -17.55
CA HIS A 244 -10.02 10.91 -18.33
C HIS A 244 -9.47 9.72 -17.53
N ASN A 245 -9.32 9.86 -16.20
CA ASN A 245 -8.95 8.76 -15.31
C ASN A 245 -10.10 7.75 -15.12
N LEU A 246 -11.34 8.24 -15.24
CA LEU A 246 -12.58 7.57 -14.83
C LEU A 246 -13.48 7.17 -15.99
N PHE A 247 -13.66 8.07 -16.95
CA PHE A 247 -14.76 8.03 -17.92
C PHE A 247 -14.25 7.75 -19.33
N ARG A 248 -15.15 7.25 -20.19
CA ARG A 248 -15.01 7.29 -21.67
C ARG A 248 -16.02 8.24 -22.33
N LYS A 249 -17.11 8.56 -21.63
CA LYS A 249 -18.19 9.44 -22.09
C LYS A 249 -18.90 10.05 -20.88
N ALA A 250 -19.26 11.34 -20.96
CA ALA A 250 -19.92 12.09 -19.90
C ALA A 250 -20.94 13.09 -20.51
N ILE A 251 -22.24 12.78 -20.46
CA ILE A 251 -23.28 13.57 -21.15
C ILE A 251 -24.12 14.34 -20.15
N GLY A 252 -23.94 15.66 -20.14
CA GLY A 252 -24.57 16.59 -19.19
C GLY A 252 -25.83 17.26 -19.73
N TYR A 253 -26.96 16.98 -19.10
CA TYR A 253 -28.26 17.60 -19.37
C TYR A 253 -28.53 18.77 -18.41
N ASN A 254 -29.02 19.90 -18.94
CA ASN A 254 -29.43 21.06 -18.13
C ASN A 254 -30.95 21.07 -17.94
N THR A 255 -31.43 21.67 -16.84
CA THR A 255 -32.85 22.06 -16.69
C THR A 255 -32.97 23.59 -16.57
N ASN A 256 -34.03 24.17 -17.13
CA ASN A 256 -34.42 25.56 -16.83
C ASN A 256 -35.13 25.70 -15.46
N PRO A 257 -35.32 26.92 -14.94
CA PRO A 257 -35.98 27.14 -13.64
C PRO A 257 -37.39 26.51 -13.57
N GLY A 258 -37.60 25.63 -12.58
CA GLY A 258 -38.86 24.91 -12.40
C GLY A 258 -39.02 23.63 -13.22
N ASN A 259 -38.03 23.26 -14.03
CA ASN A 259 -37.97 21.97 -14.73
C ASN A 259 -37.32 20.85 -13.91
N SER A 260 -36.96 21.09 -12.64
CA SER A 260 -36.56 20.08 -11.66
C SER A 260 -37.45 20.21 -10.43
N ILE A 261 -38.21 19.15 -10.09
CA ILE A 261 -39.20 19.17 -9.00
C ILE A 261 -39.21 17.83 -8.25
N THR A 262 -38.97 17.86 -6.94
CA THR A 262 -39.32 16.77 -6.01
C THR A 262 -40.80 16.91 -5.64
N TYR A 263 -41.62 15.93 -6.03
CA TYR A 263 -43.07 15.95 -5.85
C TYR A 263 -43.49 15.38 -4.48
N VAL A 264 -42.81 14.34 -4.02
CA VAL A 264 -42.95 13.71 -2.70
C VAL A 264 -41.59 13.14 -2.31
N ASP A 265 -41.23 13.20 -1.03
CA ASP A 265 -40.04 12.54 -0.49
C ASP A 265 -40.22 12.17 1.00
N HIS A 266 -40.45 10.89 1.27
CA HIS A 266 -40.57 10.33 2.62
C HIS A 266 -39.26 9.69 3.13
N ILE A 267 -38.14 9.88 2.44
CA ILE A 267 -36.82 9.36 2.86
C ILE A 267 -36.17 10.38 3.81
N PRO A 268 -36.00 10.09 5.13
CA PRO A 268 -35.61 11.11 6.11
C PRO A 268 -34.24 11.73 5.83
N THR A 269 -33.25 10.93 5.43
CA THR A 269 -31.92 11.39 5.02
C THR A 269 -31.95 11.90 3.58
N GLY A 270 -31.41 13.09 3.33
CA GLY A 270 -31.27 13.67 1.98
C GLY A 270 -29.82 13.69 1.47
N ASP A 271 -28.89 13.41 2.37
CA ASP A 271 -27.44 13.45 2.24
C ASP A 271 -26.79 12.06 2.48
N PRO A 272 -27.18 11.00 1.75
CA PRO A 272 -26.61 9.66 1.91
C PRO A 272 -25.10 9.60 1.63
N ASN A 273 -24.45 8.60 2.22
CA ASN A 273 -23.04 8.29 2.02
C ASN A 273 -22.82 6.76 1.96
N GLY A 274 -23.53 6.08 1.06
CA GLY A 274 -23.54 4.62 0.95
C GLY A 274 -24.86 4.07 0.39
N GLU A 275 -25.27 2.91 0.87
CA GLU A 275 -26.58 2.33 0.56
C GLU A 275 -27.72 3.17 1.15
N VAL A 276 -28.86 3.18 0.45
CA VAL A 276 -30.12 3.77 0.93
C VAL A 276 -31.09 2.63 1.21
N GLY A 277 -31.73 2.63 2.38
CA GLY A 277 -32.69 1.60 2.81
C GLY A 277 -34.05 1.65 2.09
N ALA A 278 -34.05 1.89 0.78
CA ALA A 278 -35.22 1.94 -0.09
C ALA A 278 -34.82 1.52 -1.51
N ILE A 279 -35.68 0.78 -2.22
CA ILE A 279 -35.43 0.39 -3.60
C ILE A 279 -35.66 1.59 -4.50
N LYS A 280 -34.65 1.96 -5.27
CA LYS A 280 -34.63 3.16 -6.10
C LYS A 280 -34.29 2.88 -7.55
N PHE A 281 -34.86 3.68 -8.44
CA PHE A 281 -34.53 3.70 -9.86
C PHE A 281 -34.38 5.15 -10.34
N HIS A 282 -33.39 5.37 -11.20
CA HIS A 282 -33.31 6.55 -12.07
C HIS A 282 -33.84 6.15 -13.45
N VAL A 283 -34.98 6.70 -13.85
CA VAL A 283 -35.67 6.31 -15.07
C VAL A 283 -35.54 7.39 -16.14
N LEU A 284 -34.84 7.04 -17.22
CA LEU A 284 -34.51 7.93 -18.32
C LEU A 284 -35.60 7.85 -19.41
N VAL A 285 -36.01 9.00 -19.95
CA VAL A 285 -37.21 9.13 -20.81
C VAL A 285 -36.89 9.83 -22.13
N LYS A 286 -37.22 9.20 -23.27
CA LYS A 286 -37.14 9.82 -24.60
C LYS A 286 -38.55 10.23 -25.07
N LYS A 287 -38.69 11.44 -25.63
CA LYS A 287 -39.95 11.97 -26.15
C LYS A 287 -40.37 11.26 -27.45
N ALA A 288 -41.67 11.10 -27.68
CA ALA A 288 -42.22 10.63 -28.95
C ALA A 288 -41.91 11.62 -30.09
N ASN A 289 -41.54 11.09 -31.26
CA ASN A 289 -41.17 11.92 -32.43
C ASN A 289 -42.29 12.90 -32.84
N GLY A 290 -43.56 12.46 -32.76
CA GLY A 290 -44.73 13.28 -33.09
C GLY A 290 -45.22 14.21 -31.98
N ALA A 291 -44.63 14.17 -30.77
CA ALA A 291 -45.05 15.01 -29.66
C ALA A 291 -44.22 16.31 -29.62
N SER A 292 -44.88 17.46 -29.43
CA SER A 292 -44.19 18.71 -29.12
C SER A 292 -43.60 18.67 -27.70
N THR A 293 -42.46 19.33 -27.50
CA THR A 293 -41.79 19.39 -26.18
C THR A 293 -42.70 19.96 -25.11
N GLN A 294 -43.56 20.94 -25.43
CA GLN A 294 -44.56 21.47 -24.51
C GLN A 294 -45.61 20.42 -24.12
N ALA A 295 -46.14 19.64 -25.07
CA ALA A 295 -47.13 18.61 -24.78
C ALA A 295 -46.55 17.45 -23.94
N PHE A 296 -45.31 17.05 -24.24
CA PHE A 296 -44.55 16.07 -23.47
C PHE A 296 -44.28 16.52 -22.03
N ARG A 297 -43.71 17.73 -21.86
CA ARG A 297 -43.47 18.30 -20.52
C ARG A 297 -44.78 18.40 -19.73
N ARG A 298 -45.87 18.86 -20.37
CA ARG A 298 -47.19 18.96 -19.74
C ARG A 298 -47.77 17.60 -19.33
N TYR A 299 -47.64 16.58 -20.16
CA TYR A 299 -48.05 15.22 -19.79
C TYR A 299 -47.28 14.73 -18.54
N LEU A 300 -45.96 14.96 -18.48
CA LEU A 300 -45.16 14.58 -17.33
C LEU A 300 -45.54 15.36 -16.06
N THR A 301 -45.77 16.68 -16.13
CA THR A 301 -46.04 17.51 -14.95
C THR A 301 -47.50 17.59 -14.49
N GLU A 302 -48.47 17.54 -15.41
CA GLU A 302 -49.91 17.64 -15.11
C GLU A 302 -50.60 16.26 -15.01
N THR A 303 -50.02 15.18 -15.56
CA THR A 303 -50.66 13.86 -15.61
C THR A 303 -49.83 12.74 -14.96
N PHE A 304 -48.57 12.55 -15.35
CA PHE A 304 -47.76 11.45 -14.83
C PHE A 304 -47.37 11.68 -13.37
N ALA A 305 -46.56 12.71 -13.10
CA ALA A 305 -46.00 12.92 -11.77
C ALA A 305 -47.06 13.10 -10.66
N PRO A 306 -48.15 13.89 -10.83
CA PRO A 306 -49.18 14.03 -9.80
C PRO A 306 -49.91 12.73 -9.44
N LYS A 307 -50.06 11.80 -10.40
CA LYS A 307 -50.67 10.48 -10.15
C LYS A 307 -49.68 9.52 -9.50
N VAL A 308 -48.41 9.54 -9.91
CA VAL A 308 -47.37 8.71 -9.29
C VAL A 308 -47.11 9.15 -7.84
N SER A 309 -47.05 10.46 -7.57
CA SER A 309 -46.84 10.99 -6.22
C SER A 309 -48.08 10.92 -5.31
N SER A 310 -49.23 10.47 -5.80
CA SER A 310 -50.45 10.27 -5.00
C SER A 310 -50.66 8.83 -4.54
N SER A 311 -49.63 7.98 -4.61
CA SER A 311 -49.69 6.58 -4.22
C SER A 311 -48.85 6.30 -2.97
N ASP A 312 -49.48 5.82 -1.89
CA ASP A 312 -48.87 5.47 -0.59
C ASP A 312 -47.77 4.38 -0.64
N ALA A 313 -47.46 3.86 -1.83
CA ALA A 313 -46.39 2.91 -2.11
C ALA A 313 -45.08 3.59 -2.59
N VAL A 314 -45.17 4.82 -3.10
CA VAL A 314 -44.04 5.60 -3.60
C VAL A 314 -43.46 6.43 -2.45
N LEU A 315 -42.23 6.13 -2.03
CA LEU A 315 -41.53 6.91 -1.01
C LEU A 315 -41.00 8.23 -1.55
N LYS A 316 -40.52 8.26 -2.80
CA LYS A 316 -39.97 9.48 -3.42
C LYS A 316 -40.32 9.53 -4.89
N LEU A 317 -40.61 10.73 -5.39
CA LEU A 317 -40.62 11.04 -6.82
C LEU A 317 -39.96 12.40 -7.06
N ARG A 318 -38.90 12.41 -7.89
CA ARG A 318 -38.29 13.64 -8.42
C ARG A 318 -38.28 13.59 -9.94
N LEU A 319 -38.74 14.66 -10.58
CA LEU A 319 -38.82 14.77 -12.04
C LEU A 319 -37.89 15.87 -12.55
N HIS A 320 -37.11 15.55 -13.58
CA HIS A 320 -36.23 16.46 -14.31
C HIS A 320 -36.68 16.50 -15.77
N LEU A 321 -36.95 17.69 -16.30
CA LEU A 321 -37.25 17.93 -17.71
C LEU A 321 -36.02 18.58 -18.33
N PHE A 322 -35.37 17.88 -19.24
CA PHE A 322 -34.10 18.33 -19.82
C PHE A 322 -34.34 19.30 -20.96
N GLU A 323 -33.49 20.32 -21.04
CA GLU A 323 -33.23 21.05 -22.29
C GLU A 323 -32.28 20.21 -23.19
N GLU A 324 -32.07 20.64 -24.43
CA GLU A 324 -31.21 19.94 -25.41
C GLU A 324 -29.74 19.89 -24.96
N VAL A 325 -29.00 18.84 -25.34
CA VAL A 325 -27.60 18.67 -24.94
C VAL A 325 -26.70 19.70 -25.62
N ASP A 326 -25.85 20.34 -24.81
CA ASP A 326 -24.84 21.30 -25.22
C ASP A 326 -23.65 20.63 -25.91
N ASN A 327 -23.88 20.15 -27.14
CA ASN A 327 -22.88 19.57 -28.03
C ASN A 327 -21.82 20.59 -28.55
N SER A 328 -21.75 21.80 -27.97
CA SER A 328 -20.68 22.77 -28.27
C SER A 328 -19.43 22.59 -27.39
N ARG A 329 -19.54 21.77 -26.35
CA ARG A 329 -18.46 21.44 -25.41
C ARG A 329 -17.39 20.60 -26.12
N PRO A 330 -16.09 20.93 -25.96
CA PRO A 330 -15.03 20.07 -26.44
C PRO A 330 -14.97 18.77 -25.61
N ASP A 331 -14.65 17.67 -26.28
CA ASP A 331 -14.25 16.42 -25.62
C ASP A 331 -12.99 16.66 -24.76
N ALA A 332 -12.90 16.04 -23.59
CA ALA A 332 -11.64 15.96 -22.85
C ALA A 332 -10.77 14.82 -23.42
N ALA A 333 -9.54 14.67 -22.94
CA ALA A 333 -8.56 13.73 -23.49
C ALA A 333 -8.99 12.25 -23.34
N GLY A 334 -9.76 11.74 -24.31
CA GLY A 334 -10.35 10.40 -24.27
C GLY A 334 -11.73 10.32 -23.60
N VAL A 335 -12.41 11.45 -23.36
CA VAL A 335 -13.78 11.49 -22.80
C VAL A 335 -14.70 12.23 -23.74
N SER A 336 -15.72 11.54 -24.26
CA SER A 336 -16.69 12.15 -25.16
C SER A 336 -17.79 12.92 -24.42
N HIS A 337 -18.02 14.17 -24.82
CA HIS A 337 -19.07 15.05 -24.32
C HIS A 337 -20.23 15.23 -25.32
N TYR A 338 -20.15 14.57 -26.48
CA TYR A 338 -21.13 14.63 -27.55
C TYR A 338 -22.20 13.54 -27.47
N GLU A 339 -23.48 13.90 -27.65
CA GLU A 339 -24.58 12.95 -27.83
C GLU A 339 -25.46 13.34 -29.04
N PRO A 340 -25.60 12.49 -30.07
CA PRO A 340 -26.47 12.77 -31.21
C PRO A 340 -27.95 12.76 -30.80
N GLU A 341 -28.76 13.65 -31.41
CA GLU A 341 -30.18 13.88 -31.11
C GLU A 341 -31.00 12.57 -30.93
N ALA A 342 -30.75 11.56 -31.78
CA ALA A 342 -31.46 10.28 -31.74
C ALA A 342 -31.25 9.47 -30.44
N LYS A 343 -30.16 9.71 -29.69
CA LYS A 343 -29.87 9.09 -28.39
C LYS A 343 -30.22 9.98 -27.19
N GLN A 344 -30.42 11.28 -27.37
CA GLN A 344 -30.66 12.22 -26.25
C GLN A 344 -31.94 11.93 -25.46
N TYR A 345 -31.83 11.95 -24.13
CA TYR A 345 -32.96 11.91 -23.21
C TYR A 345 -33.63 13.29 -23.09
N HIS A 346 -34.93 13.28 -22.83
CA HIS A 346 -35.74 14.51 -22.75
C HIS A 346 -36.28 14.77 -21.33
N ALA A 347 -36.25 13.75 -20.48
CA ALA A 347 -36.52 13.84 -19.05
C ALA A 347 -35.85 12.67 -18.31
N ALA A 348 -35.70 12.79 -17.00
CA ALA A 348 -35.40 11.70 -16.07
C ALA A 348 -36.31 11.80 -14.84
N TYR A 349 -36.52 10.69 -14.13
CA TYR A 349 -37.10 10.73 -12.79
C TYR A 349 -36.45 9.74 -11.82
N GLU A 350 -36.14 10.21 -10.61
CA GLU A 350 -35.81 9.38 -9.46
C GLU A 350 -37.13 8.91 -8.83
N ILE A 351 -37.25 7.61 -8.57
CA ILE A 351 -38.41 7.02 -7.89
C ILE A 351 -37.99 5.95 -6.88
N ALA A 352 -38.60 5.98 -5.70
CA ALA A 352 -38.24 5.10 -4.59
C ALA A 352 -39.45 4.35 -3.99
N PHE A 353 -39.21 3.13 -3.53
CA PHE A 353 -40.17 2.24 -2.88
C PHE A 353 -39.57 1.66 -1.59
N ALA A 354 -40.41 1.42 -0.56
CA ALA A 354 -39.91 0.90 0.72
C ALA A 354 -39.34 -0.53 0.62
N ASN A 355 -39.82 -1.32 -0.34
CA ASN A 355 -39.37 -2.69 -0.64
C ASN A 355 -40.02 -3.18 -1.95
N HIS A 356 -39.67 -4.38 -2.39
CA HIS A 356 -40.19 -5.00 -3.62
C HIS A 356 -41.72 -5.13 -3.62
N LEU A 357 -42.35 -5.41 -2.47
CA LEU A 357 -43.81 -5.57 -2.40
C LEU A 357 -44.55 -4.25 -2.59
N GLU A 358 -44.04 -3.13 -2.07
CA GLU A 358 -44.62 -1.81 -2.35
C GLU A 358 -44.43 -1.41 -3.83
N ARG A 359 -43.30 -1.78 -4.46
CA ARG A 359 -43.08 -1.60 -5.91
C ARG A 359 -44.14 -2.34 -6.74
N GLU A 360 -44.35 -3.62 -6.49
CA GLU A 360 -45.36 -4.40 -7.23
C GLU A 360 -46.79 -3.92 -6.97
N LYS A 361 -47.11 -3.47 -5.74
CA LYS A 361 -48.40 -2.84 -5.43
C LYS A 361 -48.63 -1.57 -6.24
N PHE A 362 -47.59 -0.73 -6.39
CA PHE A 362 -47.66 0.47 -7.22
C PHE A 362 -47.87 0.13 -8.70
N PHE A 363 -47.11 -0.81 -9.26
CA PHE A 363 -47.28 -1.23 -10.65
C PHE A 363 -48.66 -1.88 -10.92
N ALA A 364 -49.27 -2.52 -9.93
CA ALA A 364 -50.62 -3.06 -10.00
C ALA A 364 -51.74 -2.02 -9.68
N SER A 365 -51.39 -0.75 -9.41
CA SER A 365 -52.35 0.23 -8.86
C SER A 365 -53.14 1.01 -9.92
N SER A 366 -54.29 1.54 -9.49
CA SER A 366 -55.10 2.48 -10.28
C SER A 366 -54.33 3.75 -10.66
N GLU A 367 -53.40 4.19 -9.82
CA GLU A 367 -52.62 5.41 -10.01
C GLU A 367 -51.58 5.21 -11.11
N TYR A 368 -50.87 4.07 -11.12
CA TYR A 368 -49.91 3.76 -12.18
C TYR A 368 -50.61 3.51 -13.53
N ALA A 369 -51.72 2.76 -13.54
CA ALA A 369 -52.53 2.57 -14.73
C ALA A 369 -53.06 3.91 -15.30
N ALA A 370 -53.56 4.79 -14.43
CA ALA A 370 -54.00 6.13 -14.84
C ALA A 370 -52.85 7.06 -15.23
N ALA A 371 -51.65 6.90 -14.66
CA ALA A 371 -50.46 7.66 -15.04
C ALA A 371 -49.98 7.30 -16.44
N THR A 372 -50.04 6.01 -16.80
CA THR A 372 -49.46 5.46 -18.03
C THR A 372 -50.44 5.33 -19.21
N GLN A 373 -51.75 5.42 -18.97
CA GLN A 373 -52.82 5.27 -19.98
C GLN A 373 -52.57 5.93 -21.34
N ASP A 374 -51.97 7.13 -21.35
CA ASP A 374 -51.72 7.95 -22.55
C ASP A 374 -50.23 8.07 -22.92
N ALA A 375 -49.34 7.32 -22.25
CA ALA A 375 -47.89 7.49 -22.34
C ALA A 375 -47.34 7.45 -23.78
N ALA A 376 -47.76 6.49 -24.59
CA ALA A 376 -47.28 6.30 -25.97
C ALA A 376 -47.59 7.48 -26.92
N LYS A 377 -48.48 8.42 -26.54
CA LYS A 377 -48.71 9.67 -27.28
C LYS A 377 -47.58 10.69 -27.10
N TYR A 378 -46.80 10.57 -26.03
CA TYR A 378 -45.84 11.58 -25.56
C TYR A 378 -44.44 11.03 -25.33
N ILE A 379 -44.33 9.77 -24.90
CA ILE A 379 -43.09 9.05 -24.58
C ILE A 379 -42.82 8.03 -25.70
N LYS A 380 -41.57 7.99 -26.18
CA LYS A 380 -41.06 6.96 -27.09
C LYS A 380 -40.54 5.74 -26.32
N GLN A 381 -39.82 5.98 -25.24
CA GLN A 381 -39.04 4.97 -24.51
C GLN A 381 -38.83 5.42 -23.06
N ILE A 382 -38.84 4.45 -22.15
CA ILE A 382 -38.34 4.57 -20.77
C ILE A 382 -37.24 3.53 -20.54
N GLN A 383 -36.22 3.87 -19.77
CA GLN A 383 -35.11 2.96 -19.40
C GLN A 383 -34.81 3.12 -17.89
N PRO A 384 -35.09 2.11 -17.04
CA PRO A 384 -34.88 2.18 -15.60
C PRO A 384 -33.50 1.67 -15.20
N PHE A 385 -32.76 2.45 -14.42
CA PHE A 385 -31.45 2.10 -13.88
C PHE A 385 -31.54 1.98 -12.34
N PRO A 386 -31.33 0.79 -11.74
CA PRO A 386 -31.35 0.63 -10.29
C PRO A 386 -30.24 1.44 -9.62
N GLU A 387 -30.52 2.14 -8.51
CA GLU A 387 -29.49 2.75 -7.66
C GLU A 387 -28.82 1.65 -6.81
N ARG A 388 -27.48 1.55 -6.86
CA ARG A 388 -26.67 0.69 -5.99
C ARG A 388 -26.33 1.42 -4.70
N THR A 389 -25.73 2.61 -4.82
CA THR A 389 -25.35 3.47 -3.71
C THR A 389 -25.43 4.95 -4.11
N ALA A 390 -25.58 5.83 -3.11
CA ALA A 390 -25.63 7.27 -3.29
C ALA A 390 -24.68 7.98 -2.31
N TYR A 391 -23.94 8.97 -2.83
CA TYR A 391 -22.97 9.75 -2.07
C TYR A 391 -23.20 11.25 -2.29
N THR A 392 -23.42 12.00 -1.21
CA THR A 392 -23.67 13.44 -1.26
C THR A 392 -22.43 14.21 -0.82
N PHE A 393 -21.94 15.10 -1.68
CA PHE A 393 -20.71 15.86 -1.45
C PHE A 393 -20.96 17.35 -1.17
N VAL A 394 -22.06 17.91 -1.68
CA VAL A 394 -22.58 19.23 -1.29
C VAL A 394 -24.06 19.08 -0.95
N TYR A 395 -24.51 19.75 0.11
CA TYR A 395 -25.91 19.75 0.52
C TYR A 395 -26.25 21.06 1.23
N ASN A 396 -27.40 21.67 0.91
CA ASN A 396 -27.83 22.98 1.40
C ASN A 396 -26.75 24.09 1.28
N SER A 397 -26.02 24.10 0.15
CA SER A 397 -24.87 24.97 -0.12
C SER A 397 -23.69 24.81 0.85
N GLN A 398 -23.57 23.66 1.52
CA GLN A 398 -22.45 23.31 2.41
C GLN A 398 -21.75 22.04 1.92
N ILE A 399 -20.42 22.01 1.99
CA ILE A 399 -19.63 20.82 1.64
C ILE A 399 -19.82 19.78 2.76
N THR A 400 -20.36 18.61 2.43
CA THR A 400 -20.59 17.52 3.39
C THR A 400 -19.26 16.94 3.90
N LEU A 401 -19.31 16.06 4.90
CA LEU A 401 -18.11 15.36 5.37
C LEU A 401 -17.43 14.54 4.25
N ALA A 402 -18.21 13.97 3.33
CA ALA A 402 -17.69 13.26 2.15
C ALA A 402 -17.07 14.23 1.14
N GLY A 403 -17.71 15.38 0.87
CA GLY A 403 -17.14 16.46 0.06
C GLY A 403 -15.83 17.00 0.62
N GLN A 404 -15.72 17.11 1.95
CA GLN A 404 -14.52 17.59 2.61
C GLN A 404 -13.36 16.57 2.51
N ARG A 405 -13.62 15.26 2.61
CA ARG A 405 -12.58 14.27 2.96
C ARG A 405 -12.56 12.94 2.21
N SER A 406 -13.44 12.69 1.24
CA SER A 406 -13.82 11.36 0.67
C SER A 406 -14.98 10.68 1.41
N SER A 407 -15.77 9.90 0.67
CA SER A 407 -16.87 9.10 1.21
C SER A 407 -16.38 8.10 2.27
N LYS A 408 -15.29 7.39 1.99
CA LYS A 408 -14.69 6.37 2.86
C LYS A 408 -14.21 6.97 4.18
N VAL A 409 -13.58 8.14 4.16
CA VAL A 409 -13.16 8.85 5.38
C VAL A 409 -14.36 9.38 6.16
N ALA A 410 -15.42 9.86 5.48
CA ALA A 410 -16.65 10.26 6.15
C ALA A 410 -17.31 9.09 6.89
N SER A 411 -17.41 7.92 6.26
CA SER A 411 -17.91 6.69 6.89
C SER A 411 -17.07 6.25 8.10
N LEU A 412 -15.74 6.35 8.02
CA LEU A 412 -14.85 6.05 9.16
C LEU A 412 -15.05 7.03 10.33
N ILE A 413 -15.19 8.33 10.06
CA ILE A 413 -15.44 9.34 11.10
C ILE A 413 -16.80 9.10 11.78
N GLN A 414 -17.81 8.73 10.99
CA GLN A 414 -19.16 8.44 11.49
C GLN A 414 -19.20 7.14 12.30
N SER A 415 -18.55 6.05 11.84
CA SER A 415 -18.60 4.74 12.50
C SER A 415 -17.90 4.72 13.87
N VAL A 416 -16.78 5.44 14.02
CA VAL A 416 -16.08 5.56 15.31
C VAL A 416 -16.54 6.75 16.17
N GLY A 417 -17.48 7.56 15.66
CA GLY A 417 -18.00 8.74 16.37
C GLY A 417 -16.96 9.84 16.63
N ALA A 418 -16.02 10.06 15.69
CA ALA A 418 -14.90 11.00 15.83
C ALA A 418 -15.33 12.48 15.74
N THR A 419 -16.11 12.94 16.72
CA THR A 419 -16.65 14.31 16.82
C THR A 419 -15.58 15.41 16.80
N ASN A 420 -14.34 15.10 17.17
CA ASN A 420 -13.21 16.00 17.04
C ASN A 420 -12.87 16.37 15.59
N GLN A 421 -13.21 15.52 14.61
CA GLN A 421 -13.03 15.79 13.19
C GLN A 421 -14.09 16.74 12.60
N LEU A 422 -15.16 17.03 13.36
CA LEU A 422 -16.25 17.93 12.98
C LEU A 422 -16.11 19.33 13.61
N LYS A 423 -15.05 19.58 14.37
CA LYS A 423 -14.80 20.90 14.98
C LYS A 423 -14.40 21.94 13.92
N GLU A 424 -14.82 23.18 14.13
CA GLU A 424 -14.63 24.29 13.17
C GLU A 424 -13.16 24.61 12.87
N ASP A 425 -12.25 24.47 13.83
CA ASP A 425 -10.80 24.64 13.65
C ASP A 425 -10.20 23.57 12.72
N ILE A 426 -10.62 22.32 12.91
CA ILE A 426 -10.23 21.16 12.11
C ILE A 426 -10.89 21.19 10.72
N VAL A 427 -12.16 21.60 10.61
CA VAL A 427 -12.85 21.78 9.33
C VAL A 427 -12.24 22.95 8.54
N SER A 428 -11.93 24.07 9.18
CA SER A 428 -11.24 25.22 8.56
C SER A 428 -9.82 24.87 8.10
N LEU A 429 -9.13 23.98 8.80
CA LEU A 429 -7.87 23.38 8.35
C LEU A 429 -8.07 22.59 7.05
N MET A 430 -9.01 21.64 7.00
CA MET A 430 -9.26 20.82 5.80
C MET A 430 -9.77 21.62 4.60
N ASN A 431 -10.51 22.71 4.85
CA ASN A 431 -11.07 23.59 3.82
C ASN A 431 -10.13 24.76 3.43
N GLY A 432 -8.89 24.80 3.95
CA GLY A 432 -7.90 25.83 3.60
C GLY A 432 -8.20 27.24 4.12
N GLN A 433 -9.22 27.41 4.97
CA GLN A 433 -9.65 28.72 5.49
C GLN A 433 -8.79 29.14 6.69
N VAL A 434 -7.54 29.55 6.41
CA VAL A 434 -6.54 29.89 7.44
C VAL A 434 -6.66 31.34 7.97
N ALA A 435 -7.51 32.18 7.36
CA ALA A 435 -7.54 33.63 7.61
C ALA A 435 -8.24 34.09 8.91
N SER A 436 -9.12 33.27 9.51
CA SER A 436 -10.11 33.73 10.51
C SER A 436 -9.77 33.42 11.98
N LEU A 437 -8.88 32.45 12.27
CA LEU A 437 -8.64 31.96 13.63
C LEU A 437 -7.90 32.95 14.58
N ASN A 438 -7.56 34.16 14.12
CA ASN A 438 -6.83 35.17 14.89
C ASN A 438 -7.71 36.32 15.46
N GLN A 439 -9.05 36.28 15.37
CA GLN A 439 -9.90 37.45 15.67
C GLN A 439 -10.59 37.50 17.06
N ASN A 440 -10.57 36.44 17.87
CA ASN A 440 -11.36 36.35 19.11
C ASN A 440 -10.57 36.35 20.44
N LEU A 441 -9.59 37.25 20.57
CA LEU A 441 -9.18 37.83 21.86
C LEU A 441 -9.01 39.34 21.68
N GLY A 442 -9.92 40.12 22.27
CA GLY A 442 -10.07 41.54 21.94
C GLY A 442 -9.14 42.48 22.72
N ALA A 443 -8.30 43.20 21.99
CA ALA A 443 -7.75 44.50 22.40
C ALA A 443 -7.68 45.42 21.16
N THR A 444 -8.17 46.66 21.29
CA THR A 444 -8.27 47.59 20.15
C THR A 444 -6.93 48.20 19.76
N ASN A 445 -6.68 48.26 18.45
CA ASN A 445 -5.51 48.86 17.79
C ASN A 445 -4.88 50.06 18.52
N GLN A 446 -3.61 49.94 18.90
CA GLN A 446 -2.58 50.91 18.50
C GLN A 446 -1.15 50.36 18.63
N GLN A 447 -0.31 50.76 17.67
CA GLN A 447 1.15 50.67 17.61
C GLN A 447 1.81 49.26 17.54
N LYS A 448 2.70 49.14 16.55
CA LYS A 448 3.74 48.10 16.45
C LYS A 448 4.96 48.55 17.28
N GLU A 449 5.99 47.68 17.31
CA GLU A 449 7.33 47.90 17.91
C GLU A 449 7.25 47.82 19.45
N ASP A 450 7.62 46.70 20.05
CA ASP A 450 9.04 46.36 20.28
C ASP A 450 9.37 44.84 20.24
N VAL A 451 10.64 44.48 20.44
CA VAL A 451 11.20 43.11 20.29
C VAL A 451 11.85 42.61 21.61
N VAL A 452 12.07 41.27 21.73
CA VAL A 452 12.80 40.55 22.81
C VAL A 452 11.97 40.36 24.10
N SER A 453 11.63 39.14 24.54
CA SER A 453 12.57 38.20 25.18
C SER A 453 11.95 36.82 25.53
N LEU A 454 12.76 35.75 25.43
CA LEU A 454 12.64 34.45 26.13
C LEU A 454 11.48 33.47 25.76
N MET A 455 11.78 32.54 24.86
CA MET A 455 11.23 31.15 24.80
C MET A 455 11.48 30.31 26.10
N PRO A 456 10.98 29.03 26.24
CA PRO A 456 10.42 28.15 25.20
C PRO A 456 9.14 27.33 25.52
N SER A 457 8.28 27.22 24.48
CA SER A 457 7.60 25.96 24.07
C SER A 457 6.45 25.40 24.96
N GLN A 458 5.61 24.44 24.51
CA GLN A 458 5.57 23.67 23.26
C GLN A 458 4.31 23.98 22.40
N VAL A 459 4.07 23.18 21.34
CA VAL A 459 3.47 23.61 20.05
C VAL A 459 2.79 22.41 19.37
N ASN A 460 1.62 22.61 18.73
CA ASN A 460 1.29 22.12 17.36
C ASN A 460 -0.14 22.50 16.92
N GLY A 461 -0.45 22.63 15.62
CA GLY A 461 0.41 22.52 14.43
C GLY A 461 -0.33 21.93 13.23
N LYS A 462 -0.23 22.57 12.06
CA LYS A 462 -0.87 22.11 10.80
C LYS A 462 0.12 21.31 9.95
N SER A 463 -0.36 20.46 9.05
CA SER A 463 0.49 19.80 8.04
C SER A 463 -0.18 19.75 6.65
N SER A 464 0.60 20.13 5.64
CA SER A 464 0.45 19.78 4.23
C SER A 464 1.85 19.79 3.60
N SER A 465 2.12 18.93 2.60
CA SER A 465 3.19 19.02 1.57
C SER A 465 3.61 17.65 1.04
N LEU A 466 4.45 17.65 0.00
CA LEU A 466 5.07 16.47 -0.62
C LEU A 466 6.13 15.76 0.25
N GLY A 467 6.40 16.23 1.47
CA GLY A 467 7.54 15.78 2.28
C GLY A 467 7.58 14.28 2.59
N HIS A 468 6.43 13.61 2.61
CA HIS A 468 6.30 12.17 2.86
C HIS A 468 6.86 11.27 1.74
N TYR A 469 7.21 11.83 0.59
CA TYR A 469 7.97 11.14 -0.46
C TYR A 469 9.50 11.25 -0.29
N LEU A 470 9.98 12.03 0.70
CA LEU A 470 11.40 12.31 0.93
C LEU A 470 11.86 11.67 2.24
N GLN A 471 13.02 11.00 2.22
CA GLN A 471 13.61 10.40 3.45
C GLN A 471 14.51 11.38 4.24
N GLY A 472 14.82 12.54 3.69
CA GLY A 472 15.73 13.53 4.24
C GLY A 472 16.61 14.17 3.16
N LEU A 473 17.66 14.89 3.57
CA LEU A 473 18.61 15.56 2.67
C LEU A 473 19.89 14.71 2.51
N GLN A 474 20.04 14.06 1.37
CA GLN A 474 21.13 13.10 1.12
C GLN A 474 22.49 13.78 0.84
N HIS A 475 22.50 14.93 0.16
CA HIS A 475 23.70 15.75 -0.04
C HIS A 475 23.38 17.24 -0.24
N VAL A 476 24.41 18.09 -0.19
CA VAL A 476 24.38 19.51 -0.60
C VAL A 476 25.52 19.78 -1.57
N GLY A 477 25.22 20.26 -2.78
CA GLY A 477 26.19 20.65 -3.79
C GLY A 477 26.76 22.06 -3.59
N ILE A 478 28.08 22.22 -3.75
CA ILE A 478 28.77 23.51 -3.82
C ILE A 478 29.71 23.57 -5.03
N THR A 479 29.63 24.65 -5.80
CA THR A 479 30.52 24.88 -6.95
C THR A 479 31.88 25.37 -6.47
N VAL A 480 32.93 24.58 -6.68
CA VAL A 480 34.31 24.88 -6.27
C VAL A 480 35.15 25.42 -7.42
N ASN A 481 36.12 26.28 -7.13
CA ASN A 481 37.03 26.88 -8.11
C ASN A 481 38.28 26.03 -8.36
N ASP A 482 38.63 25.22 -7.36
CA ASP A 482 39.84 24.41 -7.28
C ASP A 482 39.46 23.12 -6.54
N MET A 483 39.26 22.03 -7.29
CA MET A 483 38.85 20.74 -6.74
C MET A 483 39.89 20.18 -5.75
N SER A 484 41.17 20.41 -5.98
CA SER A 484 42.24 19.90 -5.11
C SER A 484 42.26 20.60 -3.75
N LYS A 485 42.17 21.93 -3.71
CA LYS A 485 42.08 22.68 -2.45
C LYS A 485 40.77 22.43 -1.71
N ALA A 486 39.69 22.17 -2.45
CA ALA A 486 38.44 21.72 -1.85
C ALA A 486 38.61 20.34 -1.18
N LEU A 487 39.20 19.37 -1.89
CA LEU A 487 39.46 18.02 -1.35
C LEU A 487 40.38 18.07 -0.11
N GLU A 488 41.51 18.77 -0.17
CA GLU A 488 42.40 18.91 0.99
C GLU A 488 41.65 19.50 2.20
N PHE A 489 40.81 20.51 1.99
CA PHE A 489 40.05 21.11 3.08
C PHE A 489 38.97 20.17 3.64
N TYR A 490 38.08 19.64 2.81
CA TYR A 490 36.95 18.82 3.28
C TYR A 490 37.37 17.42 3.74
N VAL A 491 38.48 16.86 3.22
CA VAL A 491 38.98 15.52 3.59
C VAL A 491 40.09 15.59 4.64
N ASP A 492 41.13 16.40 4.44
CA ASP A 492 42.37 16.35 5.23
C ASP A 492 42.46 17.41 6.35
N VAL A 493 41.66 18.48 6.30
CA VAL A 493 41.49 19.46 7.39
C VAL A 493 40.24 19.16 8.22
N LEU A 494 39.08 18.98 7.57
CA LEU A 494 37.81 18.71 8.27
C LEU A 494 37.55 17.21 8.54
N GLY A 495 38.37 16.32 8.01
CA GLY A 495 38.33 14.89 8.33
C GLY A 495 37.24 14.08 7.61
N GLY A 496 36.51 14.67 6.65
CA GLY A 496 35.46 13.99 5.86
C GLY A 496 35.99 12.80 5.05
N LYS A 497 35.09 12.00 4.48
CA LYS A 497 35.46 10.78 3.74
C LYS A 497 34.81 10.76 2.35
N PRO A 498 35.59 10.65 1.26
CA PRO A 498 35.03 10.46 -0.07
C PRO A 498 34.13 9.21 -0.11
N ALA A 499 32.90 9.39 -0.56
CA ALA A 499 31.92 8.31 -0.74
C ALA A 499 31.89 7.84 -2.20
N ILE A 500 31.74 8.78 -3.15
CA ILE A 500 31.77 8.53 -4.59
C ILE A 500 32.20 9.80 -5.35
N GLY A 501 32.62 9.65 -6.60
CA GLY A 501 32.89 10.77 -7.50
C GLY A 501 33.43 10.31 -8.85
N GLY A 502 33.55 11.24 -9.79
CA GLY A 502 34.07 10.99 -11.13
C GLY A 502 34.43 12.30 -11.84
N ASP A 503 35.16 12.17 -12.95
CA ASP A 503 35.67 13.29 -13.74
C ASP A 503 35.21 13.15 -15.20
N GLY A 504 34.99 14.28 -15.87
CA GLY A 504 34.72 14.32 -17.32
C GLY A 504 33.28 13.99 -17.71
N PHE A 505 32.30 14.19 -16.82
CA PHE A 505 30.90 14.00 -17.14
C PHE A 505 30.42 15.00 -18.21
N VAL A 506 29.88 14.46 -19.29
CA VAL A 506 29.38 15.15 -20.49
C VAL A 506 28.21 14.37 -21.07
N GLY A 507 27.35 15.04 -21.84
CA GLY A 507 26.22 14.43 -22.53
C GLY A 507 25.01 15.35 -22.66
N GLU A 508 24.21 15.14 -23.71
CA GLU A 508 23.00 15.93 -23.98
C GLU A 508 21.95 15.78 -22.87
N ASP A 509 21.65 14.55 -22.44
CA ASP A 509 20.68 14.28 -21.37
C ASP A 509 21.11 14.91 -20.03
N LEU A 510 22.40 14.83 -19.69
CA LEU A 510 22.96 15.41 -18.47
C LEU A 510 22.92 16.94 -18.50
N HIS A 511 23.25 17.55 -19.65
CA HIS A 511 23.15 18.99 -19.82
C HIS A 511 21.69 19.47 -19.71
N ASN A 512 20.75 18.75 -20.36
CA ASN A 512 19.33 19.05 -20.29
C ASN A 512 18.82 18.94 -18.83
N LEU A 513 19.19 17.87 -18.12
CA LEU A 513 18.82 17.63 -16.71
C LEU A 513 19.28 18.76 -15.77
N LEU A 514 20.48 19.30 -15.99
CA LEU A 514 21.08 20.30 -15.09
C LEU A 514 20.73 21.76 -15.44
N PHE A 515 20.46 22.08 -16.71
CA PHE A 515 20.45 23.47 -17.18
C PHE A 515 19.27 23.88 -18.08
N GLN A 516 18.36 22.98 -18.46
CA GLN A 516 17.33 23.27 -19.47
C GLN A 516 16.49 24.52 -19.15
N LYS A 517 16.14 24.77 -17.89
CA LYS A 517 15.36 25.96 -17.49
C LYS A 517 16.16 27.25 -17.74
N GLU A 518 17.38 27.35 -17.21
CA GLU A 518 18.26 28.51 -17.32
C GLU A 518 18.70 28.76 -18.77
N GLU A 519 18.87 27.69 -19.55
CA GLU A 519 19.19 27.75 -20.98
C GLU A 519 18.01 28.30 -21.80
N LEU A 520 16.78 27.81 -21.56
CA LEU A 520 15.55 28.35 -22.15
C LEU A 520 15.30 29.81 -21.74
N GLU A 521 15.55 30.16 -20.48
CA GLU A 521 15.44 31.53 -19.97
C GLU A 521 16.48 32.46 -20.62
N ALA A 522 17.69 32.00 -20.88
CA ALA A 522 18.71 32.75 -21.61
C ALA A 522 18.31 32.97 -23.08
N TRP A 523 17.92 31.92 -23.80
CA TRP A 523 17.48 32.02 -25.19
C TRP A 523 16.26 32.93 -25.37
N LYS A 524 15.28 32.85 -24.46
CA LYS A 524 14.10 33.74 -24.43
C LYS A 524 14.48 35.22 -24.27
N GLN A 525 15.63 35.51 -23.68
CA GLN A 525 16.18 36.86 -23.51
C GLN A 525 17.21 37.25 -24.58
N GLY A 526 17.51 36.36 -25.54
CA GLY A 526 18.57 36.56 -26.53
C GLY A 526 19.99 36.53 -25.95
N LEU A 527 20.15 36.00 -24.74
CA LEU A 527 21.43 35.88 -24.04
C LEU A 527 22.14 34.58 -24.41
N ASN A 528 23.47 34.61 -24.34
CA ASN A 528 24.27 33.38 -24.39
C ASN A 528 24.13 32.65 -23.03
N PRO A 529 23.69 31.38 -22.96
CA PRO A 529 23.53 30.63 -21.70
C PRO A 529 24.75 30.70 -20.77
N LYS A 530 25.96 30.75 -21.33
CA LYS A 530 27.21 30.88 -20.57
C LYS A 530 27.32 32.17 -19.76
N THR A 531 26.63 33.24 -20.19
CA THR A 531 26.58 34.52 -19.46
C THR A 531 25.64 34.51 -18.25
N VAL A 532 24.77 33.50 -18.14
CA VAL A 532 23.92 33.26 -16.95
C VAL A 532 24.36 32.05 -16.13
N GLY A 533 25.50 31.44 -16.47
CA GLY A 533 26.13 30.36 -15.69
C GLY A 533 25.95 28.94 -16.24
N VAL A 534 25.43 28.76 -17.45
CA VAL A 534 25.29 27.43 -18.10
C VAL A 534 26.57 27.05 -18.88
N PRO A 535 27.34 26.02 -18.46
CA PRO A 535 28.49 25.51 -19.18
C PRO A 535 28.09 24.55 -20.31
N ASN A 536 28.81 24.55 -21.43
CA ASN A 536 28.52 23.62 -22.53
C ASN A 536 29.20 22.25 -22.33
N ILE A 537 28.51 21.38 -21.59
CA ILE A 537 28.89 19.97 -21.37
C ILE A 537 28.21 18.96 -22.33
N ARG A 538 27.53 19.41 -23.39
CA ARG A 538 26.69 18.53 -24.24
C ARG A 538 27.47 17.42 -24.95
N ASP A 539 28.65 17.74 -25.47
CA ASP A 539 29.48 16.85 -26.31
C ASP A 539 30.95 16.73 -25.85
N GLY A 540 31.33 17.41 -24.76
CA GLY A 540 32.71 17.49 -24.29
C GLY A 540 33.67 18.28 -25.20
N SER A 541 33.16 19.00 -26.22
CA SER A 541 33.99 19.81 -27.11
C SER A 541 34.51 21.09 -26.46
N GLN A 542 33.89 21.53 -25.37
CA GLN A 542 34.23 22.76 -24.64
C GLN A 542 34.45 22.48 -23.16
N GLU A 543 33.43 22.02 -22.44
CA GLU A 543 33.45 21.94 -20.98
C GLU A 543 33.01 20.56 -20.49
N ALA A 544 33.41 20.21 -19.27
CA ALA A 544 33.05 18.96 -18.62
C ALA A 544 32.85 19.17 -17.11
N LEU A 545 32.05 18.30 -16.49
CA LEU A 545 31.74 18.28 -15.06
C LEU A 545 32.58 17.22 -14.34
N ASP A 546 33.22 17.61 -13.23
CA ASP A 546 33.83 16.73 -12.24
C ASP A 546 33.05 16.86 -10.90
N VAL A 547 32.74 15.74 -10.23
CA VAL A 547 32.03 15.72 -8.94
C VAL A 547 32.70 14.86 -7.88
N ARG A 548 32.60 15.26 -6.60
CA ARG A 548 33.10 14.51 -5.43
C ARG A 548 32.14 14.62 -4.24
N PHE A 549 31.59 13.51 -3.77
CA PHE A 549 30.73 13.44 -2.60
C PHE A 549 31.56 13.11 -1.35
N ILE A 550 31.62 14.02 -0.38
CA ILE A 550 32.37 13.89 0.87
C ILE A 550 31.40 13.72 2.03
N SER A 551 31.36 12.52 2.62
CA SER A 551 30.53 12.22 3.78
C SER A 551 31.16 12.72 5.08
N PHE A 552 30.32 13.31 5.93
CA PHE A 552 30.64 13.63 7.33
C PHE A 552 29.86 12.74 8.32
N GLY A 553 29.30 11.63 7.83
CA GLY A 553 28.60 10.62 8.63
C GLY A 553 27.13 10.91 8.92
N ASN A 554 26.65 12.14 8.69
CA ASN A 554 25.23 12.51 8.76
C ASN A 554 24.66 12.89 7.38
N THR A 555 25.41 13.68 6.60
CA THR A 555 25.09 14.05 5.21
C THR A 555 26.38 14.13 4.38
N CYS A 556 26.25 14.34 3.07
CA CYS A 556 27.37 14.53 2.16
C CYS A 556 27.46 15.97 1.61
N VAL A 557 28.67 16.50 1.52
CA VAL A 557 28.96 17.70 0.70
C VAL A 557 29.40 17.23 -0.67
N GLU A 558 28.69 17.62 -1.72
CA GLU A 558 29.11 17.42 -3.10
C GLU A 558 29.92 18.63 -3.56
N LEU A 559 31.15 18.37 -4.03
CA LEU A 559 32.00 19.36 -4.67
C LEU A 559 31.76 19.29 -6.18
N ILE A 560 31.26 20.37 -6.77
CA ILE A 560 30.89 20.49 -8.19
C ILE A 560 31.94 21.34 -8.90
N HIS A 561 32.53 20.84 -9.98
CA HIS A 561 33.58 21.55 -10.72
C HIS A 561 33.37 21.46 -12.23
N PHE A 562 33.11 22.60 -12.87
CA PHE A 562 33.03 22.69 -14.33
C PHE A 562 34.34 23.25 -14.87
N ARG A 563 34.99 22.56 -15.81
CA ARG A 563 36.27 22.98 -16.38
C ARG A 563 36.26 22.86 -17.91
N ASP A 564 37.26 23.46 -18.56
CA ASP A 564 37.58 23.15 -19.96
C ASP A 564 37.89 21.64 -20.08
N ALA A 565 37.16 20.96 -20.97
CA ALA A 565 37.23 19.51 -21.15
C ALA A 565 38.60 19.02 -21.63
N LYS A 566 39.39 19.89 -22.28
CA LYS A 566 40.73 19.60 -22.82
C LYS A 566 41.85 19.80 -21.80
N LEU A 567 41.53 20.40 -20.65
CA LEU A 567 42.45 20.57 -19.53
C LEU A 567 42.19 19.51 -18.46
N ASN A 568 43.21 19.23 -17.63
CA ASN A 568 43.10 18.25 -16.55
C ASN A 568 42.25 18.78 -15.36
N SER A 569 42.00 17.94 -14.36
CA SER A 569 41.21 18.27 -13.16
C SER A 569 41.82 19.34 -12.23
N GLN A 570 43.01 19.89 -12.56
CA GLN A 570 43.61 21.06 -11.91
C GLN A 570 43.32 22.39 -12.65
N ALA A 571 42.56 22.33 -13.75
CA ALA A 571 42.07 23.51 -14.45
C ALA A 571 41.21 24.38 -13.52
N PRO A 572 41.22 25.72 -13.67
CA PRO A 572 40.30 26.58 -12.95
C PRO A 572 38.86 26.35 -13.42
N ASN A 573 37.89 26.54 -12.52
CA ASN A 573 36.48 26.47 -12.89
C ASN A 573 36.14 27.50 -13.98
N CYS A 574 35.36 27.10 -14.98
CA CYS A 574 34.96 27.96 -16.10
C CYS A 574 33.80 28.92 -15.76
N ILE A 575 33.07 28.67 -14.67
CA ILE A 575 32.01 29.52 -14.14
C ILE A 575 32.59 30.56 -13.17
N GLY A 576 32.14 31.80 -13.28
CA GLY A 576 32.64 32.93 -12.49
C GLY A 576 32.28 32.84 -10.99
N LYS A 577 33.17 33.37 -10.14
CA LYS A 577 32.93 33.47 -8.69
C LYS A 577 31.80 34.44 -8.37
N ILE A 578 30.81 33.98 -7.61
CA ILE A 578 29.85 34.85 -6.92
C ILE A 578 30.49 35.51 -5.68
N PRO A 579 30.02 36.70 -5.24
CA PRO A 579 30.59 37.39 -4.09
C PRO A 579 30.45 36.59 -2.78
N SER A 580 31.54 36.49 -2.02
CA SER A 580 31.66 35.65 -0.81
C SER A 580 31.05 36.28 0.46
N GLY A 581 29.85 36.87 0.35
CA GLY A 581 29.12 37.48 1.47
C GLY A 581 27.72 36.90 1.64
N ILE A 582 27.32 36.60 2.87
CA ILE A 582 25.99 36.04 3.20
C ILE A 582 24.80 36.96 2.83
N GLY A 583 25.05 38.24 2.55
CA GLY A 583 24.05 39.18 2.01
C GLY A 583 23.76 39.04 0.51
N TYR A 584 24.44 38.13 -0.20
CA TYR A 584 24.17 37.82 -1.60
C TYR A 584 23.30 36.57 -1.72
N VAL A 585 22.20 36.68 -2.47
CA VAL A 585 21.30 35.57 -2.79
C VAL A 585 22.09 34.47 -3.51
N ASN A 586 21.81 33.20 -3.16
CA ASN A 586 22.46 31.99 -3.67
C ASN A 586 23.96 31.82 -3.32
N ALA A 587 24.53 32.60 -2.38
CA ALA A 587 25.85 32.29 -1.83
C ALA A 587 25.80 31.02 -0.95
N PRO A 588 26.61 29.97 -1.22
CA PRO A 588 26.55 28.72 -0.46
C PRO A 588 27.03 28.93 0.97
N HIS A 589 26.27 28.37 1.92
CA HIS A 589 26.54 28.42 3.34
C HIS A 589 26.45 27.01 3.92
N LEU A 590 27.57 26.51 4.44
CA LEU A 590 27.66 25.21 5.11
C LEU A 590 27.94 25.43 6.60
N SER A 591 27.25 24.68 7.46
CA SER A 591 27.42 24.74 8.91
C SER A 591 27.87 23.39 9.46
N PHE A 592 28.96 23.39 10.23
CA PHE A 592 29.61 22.20 10.78
C PHE A 592 29.48 22.14 12.31
N TYR A 593 29.05 20.98 12.82
CA TYR A 593 28.90 20.75 14.26
C TYR A 593 30.23 20.39 14.90
N VAL A 594 30.78 21.32 15.70
CA VAL A 594 31.94 21.11 16.56
C VAL A 594 31.49 20.32 17.79
N LYS A 595 32.29 19.35 18.25
CA LYS A 595 31.94 18.48 19.38
C LYS A 595 31.80 19.27 20.69
N ASP A 596 30.91 18.83 21.58
CA ASP A 596 30.59 19.50 22.86
C ASP A 596 31.76 19.55 23.88
N ASP A 597 32.84 18.82 23.66
CA ASP A 597 34.06 18.80 24.50
C ASP A 597 35.16 19.79 24.04
N VAL A 598 34.97 20.47 22.92
CA VAL A 598 35.93 21.44 22.33
C VAL A 598 35.51 22.88 22.64
N ASP A 599 36.44 23.82 22.90
CA ASP A 599 36.10 25.26 22.89
C ASP A 599 36.16 25.84 21.47
N ILE A 600 35.12 26.59 21.10
CA ILE A 600 34.97 27.14 19.75
C ILE A 600 35.98 28.24 19.44
N ASN A 601 36.43 29.05 20.41
CA ASN A 601 37.41 30.10 20.17
C ASN A 601 38.79 29.50 19.84
N ASP A 602 39.17 28.46 20.58
CA ASP A 602 40.40 27.72 20.35
C ASP A 602 40.31 26.94 19.03
N PHE A 603 39.19 26.28 18.74
CA PHE A 603 38.97 25.63 17.44
C PHE A 603 39.02 26.61 16.26
N ALA A 604 38.44 27.80 16.38
CA ALA A 604 38.51 28.83 15.34
C ALA A 604 39.97 29.20 15.02
N LYS A 605 40.83 29.33 16.04
CA LYS A 605 42.26 29.53 15.84
C LYS A 605 42.95 28.30 15.27
N MET A 606 42.66 27.10 15.76
CA MET A 606 43.25 25.85 15.25
C MET A 606 42.95 25.67 13.76
N LEU A 607 41.73 26.00 13.31
CA LEU A 607 41.33 25.97 11.91
C LEU A 607 42.07 27.02 11.08
N GLU A 608 42.12 28.30 11.52
CA GLU A 608 42.88 29.35 10.82
C GLU A 608 44.38 28.99 10.72
N ASP A 609 44.98 28.46 11.79
CA ASP A 609 46.40 28.09 11.85
C ASP A 609 46.71 26.87 10.96
N GLU A 610 45.87 25.83 10.98
CA GLU A 610 46.06 24.62 10.17
C GLU A 610 45.88 24.90 8.67
N CYS A 611 44.91 25.73 8.30
CA CYS A 611 44.74 26.17 6.92
C CYS A 611 45.92 27.02 6.43
N GLN A 612 46.46 27.91 7.28
CA GLN A 612 47.65 28.70 6.96
C GLN A 612 48.90 27.83 6.76
N LYS A 613 49.11 26.76 7.56
CA LYS A 613 50.20 25.79 7.35
C LYS A 613 50.16 25.12 5.98
N ARG A 614 48.95 24.88 5.45
CA ARG A 614 48.68 24.25 4.15
C ARG A 614 48.59 25.26 2.99
N GLY A 615 48.77 26.55 3.26
CA GLY A 615 48.67 27.61 2.24
C GLY A 615 47.24 27.99 1.85
N LEU A 616 46.21 27.46 2.53
CA LEU A 616 44.80 27.82 2.39
C LEU A 616 44.50 29.17 3.08
N ASN A 617 45.29 30.18 2.73
CA ASN A 617 45.41 31.47 3.43
C ASN A 617 44.13 32.34 3.41
N ASN A 618 43.13 31.97 2.60
CA ASN A 618 41.82 32.62 2.56
C ASN A 618 40.78 31.98 3.50
N VAL A 619 41.12 30.90 4.22
CA VAL A 619 40.31 30.44 5.35
C VAL A 619 40.55 31.38 6.53
N VAL A 620 39.63 32.32 6.70
CA VAL A 620 39.73 33.46 7.61
C VAL A 620 38.48 33.53 8.48
N ALA A 621 38.65 33.56 9.80
CA ALA A 621 37.55 33.66 10.74
C ALA A 621 37.23 35.13 11.10
N ASN A 622 35.94 35.44 11.18
CA ASN A 622 35.45 36.77 11.54
C ASN A 622 35.72 37.08 13.03
N ARG A 623 35.42 38.32 13.46
CA ARG A 623 35.41 38.73 14.86
C ARG A 623 34.13 39.52 15.16
N ILE A 624 33.56 39.38 16.36
CA ILE A 624 32.28 40.01 16.75
C ILE A 624 32.42 41.48 17.20
N ILE A 625 33.44 42.18 16.71
CA ILE A 625 33.76 43.57 17.04
C ILE A 625 34.17 44.32 15.76
N HIS A 626 34.01 45.65 15.76
CA HIS A 626 34.46 46.49 14.65
C HIS A 626 36.00 46.46 14.56
N ILE A 627 36.53 46.20 13.36
CA ILE A 627 37.97 46.07 13.11
C ILE A 627 38.30 46.58 11.71
N ASP A 628 39.22 47.54 11.65
CA ASP A 628 39.49 48.34 10.45
C ASP A 628 40.63 47.78 9.57
N SER A 629 41.32 46.71 10.03
CA SER A 629 42.44 46.09 9.30
C SER A 629 42.67 44.61 9.66
N GLU A 630 43.21 43.85 8.71
CA GLU A 630 43.54 42.42 8.91
C GLU A 630 44.57 42.20 10.03
N THR A 631 45.54 43.11 10.19
CA THR A 631 46.50 43.06 11.31
C THR A 631 45.81 43.18 12.66
N ALA A 632 44.82 44.07 12.78
CA ALA A 632 44.02 44.20 13.99
C ALA A 632 43.09 42.98 14.21
N ARG A 633 42.59 42.35 13.13
CA ARG A 633 41.79 41.10 13.20
C ARG A 633 42.61 39.93 13.73
N LYS A 634 43.82 39.74 13.22
CA LYS A 634 44.75 38.68 13.69
C LYS A 634 45.16 38.88 15.15
N ASN A 635 45.29 40.12 15.60
CA ASN A 635 45.64 40.47 16.98
C ASN A 635 44.42 40.56 17.93
N ALA A 636 43.19 40.38 17.45
CA ALA A 636 41.99 40.47 18.28
C ALA A 636 41.92 39.30 19.28
N PRO A 637 41.61 39.54 20.57
CA PRO A 637 41.49 38.49 21.58
C PRO A 637 40.51 37.37 21.18
N LEU A 638 40.91 36.11 21.41
CA LEU A 638 40.17 34.92 20.96
C LEU A 638 38.70 34.88 21.39
N LYS A 639 38.36 35.43 22.56
CA LYS A 639 36.97 35.59 23.04
C LYS A 639 36.03 36.37 22.11
N TYR A 640 36.56 37.02 21.07
CA TYR A 640 35.78 37.70 20.03
C TYR A 640 35.67 36.88 18.72
N ALA A 641 36.19 35.65 18.66
CA ALA A 641 36.04 34.77 17.51
C ALA A 641 34.61 34.23 17.40
N LYS A 642 34.04 33.76 18.52
CA LYS A 642 32.66 33.24 18.56
C LYS A 642 31.64 34.27 19.06
N VAL A 643 30.38 34.02 18.72
CA VAL A 643 29.19 34.55 19.41
C VAL A 643 28.54 33.41 20.21
N GLU A 644 27.94 33.74 21.35
CA GLU A 644 26.99 32.87 22.05
C GLU A 644 25.63 33.59 22.04
N PHE A 645 24.56 32.87 21.68
CA PHE A 645 23.21 33.44 21.66
C PHE A 645 22.46 33.17 22.97
N ALA A 646 21.38 33.91 23.19
CA ALA A 646 20.56 33.85 24.39
C ALA A 646 19.07 33.64 24.06
N GLY A 647 18.29 33.30 25.08
CA GLY A 647 16.86 33.02 24.95
C GLY A 647 16.60 31.76 24.12
N ASP A 648 15.79 31.92 23.07
CA ASP A 648 15.40 30.90 22.09
C ASP A 648 16.59 30.12 21.51
N PHE A 649 17.75 30.78 21.43
CA PHE A 649 19.01 30.22 20.91
C PHE A 649 20.06 29.98 22.02
N ASP A 650 19.68 29.95 23.30
CA ASP A 650 20.60 29.60 24.39
C ASP A 650 21.24 28.22 24.17
N GLY A 651 22.56 28.19 24.34
CA GLY A 651 23.40 27.02 24.04
C GLY A 651 23.77 26.89 22.56
N TRP A 652 23.26 27.73 21.64
CA TRP A 652 23.87 27.90 20.34
C TRP A 652 25.06 28.86 20.45
N SER A 653 26.23 28.40 20.06
CA SER A 653 27.44 29.22 19.94
C SER A 653 28.18 28.87 18.66
N LEU A 654 28.76 29.86 18.00
CA LEU A 654 29.35 29.69 16.67
C LEU A 654 30.39 30.74 16.33
N PHE A 655 31.23 30.46 15.34
CA PHE A 655 31.93 31.49 14.56
C PHE A 655 31.68 31.31 13.06
N TYR A 656 31.87 32.39 12.33
CA TYR A 656 31.87 32.39 10.86
C TYR A 656 33.31 32.50 10.34
N CYS A 657 33.60 31.77 9.28
CA CYS A 657 34.79 31.94 8.47
C CYS A 657 34.45 31.82 6.96
N LYS A 658 35.45 32.02 6.10
CA LYS A 658 35.37 31.71 4.68
C LYS A 658 36.03 30.36 4.41
N GLY A 659 35.51 29.60 3.46
CA GLY A 659 36.19 28.40 2.97
C GLY A 659 37.27 28.69 1.91
N PRO A 660 37.98 27.64 1.44
CA PRO A 660 39.08 27.75 0.48
C PRO A 660 38.65 28.24 -0.91
N ASN A 661 37.35 28.20 -1.25
CA ASN A 661 36.83 28.66 -2.54
C ASN A 661 36.12 30.03 -2.47
N GLY A 662 35.65 30.43 -1.28
CA GLY A 662 34.85 31.63 -1.01
C GLY A 662 33.46 31.35 -0.43
N GLU A 663 33.12 30.08 -0.21
CA GLU A 663 31.93 29.61 0.47
C GLU A 663 31.84 30.16 1.92
N GLN A 664 30.61 30.34 2.43
CA GLN A 664 30.41 30.73 3.82
C GLN A 664 30.48 29.47 4.69
N LEU A 665 31.31 29.50 5.73
CA LEU A 665 31.45 28.39 6.67
C LEU A 665 31.09 28.86 8.08
N GLU A 666 30.07 28.25 8.65
CA GLU A 666 29.75 28.35 10.06
C GLU A 666 30.28 27.11 10.79
N PHE A 667 30.84 27.30 11.98
CA PHE A 667 31.24 26.22 12.86
C PHE A 667 30.59 26.47 14.21
N ASN A 668 29.70 25.56 14.62
CA ASN A 668 28.81 25.78 15.75
C ASN A 668 28.81 24.61 16.75
N GLN A 669 28.32 24.90 17.95
CA GLN A 669 27.79 23.93 18.89
C GLN A 669 26.36 24.31 19.20
N VAL A 670 25.49 23.31 19.19
CA VAL A 670 24.10 23.41 19.61
C VAL A 670 23.96 22.61 20.90
N ARG A 671 23.77 23.32 22.02
CA ARG A 671 23.62 22.84 23.40
C ARG A 671 22.29 23.35 23.99
N ARG A 672 21.94 22.94 25.22
CA ARG A 672 20.79 23.45 26.01
C ARG A 672 19.50 23.59 25.19
N THR A 673 18.76 24.68 25.40
CA THR A 673 17.52 25.10 24.74
C THR A 673 17.57 24.94 23.22
N ALA A 674 18.64 25.40 22.57
CA ALA A 674 18.78 25.26 21.12
C ALA A 674 18.83 23.77 20.72
N LYS A 675 19.55 22.91 21.46
CA LYS A 675 19.67 21.47 21.16
C LYS A 675 18.33 20.76 21.30
N GLU A 676 17.52 21.18 22.26
CA GLU A 676 16.15 20.69 22.46
C GLU A 676 15.23 21.11 21.29
N ILE A 677 15.30 22.36 20.84
CA ILE A 677 14.50 22.88 19.72
C ILE A 677 14.86 22.16 18.40
N PHE A 678 16.14 22.06 18.06
CA PHE A 678 16.58 21.32 16.86
C PHE A 678 16.19 19.82 16.95
N SER A 679 16.35 19.19 18.11
CA SER A 679 15.95 17.78 18.33
C SER A 679 14.43 17.58 18.26
N LYS A 680 13.64 18.59 18.63
CA LYS A 680 12.17 18.58 18.51
C LYS A 680 11.74 18.70 17.04
N ALA A 681 12.30 19.66 16.31
CA ALA A 681 12.02 19.83 14.88
C ALA A 681 12.37 18.58 14.05
N GLN A 682 13.47 17.90 14.38
CA GLN A 682 13.83 16.61 13.76
C GLN A 682 12.78 15.52 14.03
N LYS A 683 12.28 15.40 15.27
CA LYS A 683 11.21 14.43 15.60
C LYS A 683 9.90 14.76 14.89
N GLU A 684 9.56 16.03 14.79
CA GLU A 684 8.35 16.49 14.09
C GLU A 684 8.44 16.24 12.58
N TYR A 685 9.60 16.47 11.95
CA TYR A 685 9.84 16.08 10.55
C TYR A 685 9.71 14.57 10.33
N ASN A 686 10.36 13.76 11.18
CA ASN A 686 10.31 12.31 11.09
C ASN A 686 8.88 11.77 11.26
N GLN A 687 8.12 12.31 12.22
CA GLN A 687 6.73 11.94 12.47
C GLN A 687 5.78 12.39 11.35
N ALA A 688 5.99 13.58 10.76
CA ALA A 688 5.12 14.11 9.72
C ALA A 688 5.30 13.42 8.36
N ASN A 689 6.48 12.85 8.10
CA ASN A 689 6.86 12.30 6.78
C ASN A 689 7.12 10.78 6.81
N SER A 690 6.90 10.11 7.96
CA SER A 690 7.17 8.67 8.16
C SER A 690 8.64 8.27 7.95
N THR A 691 9.58 9.13 8.34
CA THR A 691 11.04 8.91 8.18
C THR A 691 11.74 8.67 9.51
N ASN A 692 13.02 8.27 9.47
CA ASN A 692 13.78 7.81 10.64
C ASN A 692 15.23 8.34 10.65
N TYR A 693 15.42 9.63 10.33
CA TYR A 693 16.73 10.27 10.20
C TYR A 693 17.18 11.04 11.46
N TRP A 694 18.45 10.98 11.86
CA TRP A 694 18.95 11.50 13.15
C TRP A 694 20.27 12.30 13.00
N PHE A 695 20.34 13.48 13.60
CA PHE A 695 21.46 14.45 13.39
C PHE A 695 22.51 14.47 14.51
N TYR A 696 22.09 14.38 15.78
CA TYR A 696 22.96 14.67 16.93
C TYR A 696 23.55 13.43 17.61
N ASN A 697 23.07 12.24 17.24
CA ASN A 697 23.65 10.92 17.47
C ASN A 697 23.13 10.04 16.34
N ASN A 698 23.98 9.19 15.73
CA ASN A 698 23.61 8.34 14.59
C ASN A 698 22.84 7.07 15.01
N THR A 699 21.87 7.22 15.92
CA THR A 699 21.04 6.13 16.45
C THR A 699 19.61 6.64 16.67
N ALA A 700 18.63 5.82 16.30
CA ALA A 700 17.22 6.16 16.48
C ALA A 700 16.85 6.25 17.97
N PRO A 701 15.97 7.19 18.38
CA PRO A 701 15.44 7.25 19.71
C PRO A 701 14.53 6.04 19.93
N THR A 702 14.96 5.12 20.78
CA THR A 702 14.10 4.08 21.34
C THR A 702 12.83 4.71 21.93
N THR A 703 11.67 4.19 21.57
CA THR A 703 10.37 4.74 21.96
C THR A 703 10.13 4.63 23.47
N SER A 704 10.43 5.71 24.19
CA SER A 704 9.83 6.01 25.50
C SER A 704 9.62 7.51 25.62
N ALA A 705 8.35 7.94 25.61
CA ALA A 705 8.00 9.32 25.93
C ALA A 705 8.22 9.60 27.42
N SER A 706 8.52 10.85 27.78
CA SER A 706 8.64 11.28 29.17
C SER A 706 8.16 12.71 29.35
N SER A 707 6.97 12.87 29.93
CA SER A 707 6.61 14.07 30.67
C SER A 707 6.69 13.76 32.17
N VAL A 708 7.42 14.60 32.90
CA VAL A 708 7.65 14.52 34.36
C VAL A 708 8.53 13.32 34.79
N ASN A 709 9.29 13.53 35.87
CA ASN A 709 10.50 12.77 36.20
C ASN A 709 10.28 11.82 37.39
N THR A 710 10.68 10.56 37.27
CA THR A 710 11.15 9.71 38.39
C THR A 710 11.76 8.39 37.87
N ASN A 711 12.57 7.73 38.71
CA ASN A 711 12.91 6.30 38.67
C ASN A 711 13.89 5.75 37.62
N HIS A 712 15.17 6.05 37.85
CA HIS A 712 16.15 5.02 38.25
C HIS A 712 16.46 3.83 37.30
N ARG A 713 16.02 3.87 36.04
CA ARG A 713 16.32 2.85 35.01
C ARG A 713 17.82 2.76 34.72
N ILE A 714 18.36 1.54 34.68
CA ILE A 714 19.70 1.24 34.19
C ILE A 714 19.59 0.91 32.70
N TYR A 715 20.15 1.77 31.84
CA TYR A 715 20.11 1.60 30.40
C TYR A 715 21.46 1.93 29.76
N GLY A 716 21.86 1.16 28.75
CA GLY A 716 23.01 1.45 27.90
C GLY A 716 23.02 0.60 26.63
N THR A 717 23.68 1.08 25.57
CA THR A 717 23.78 0.37 24.29
C THR A 717 25.07 0.75 23.55
N TYR A 718 25.62 -0.17 22.75
CA TYR A 718 26.76 0.09 21.86
C TYR A 718 26.72 -0.83 20.63
N SER A 719 27.21 -0.32 19.49
CA SER A 719 27.25 -1.03 18.20
C SER A 719 28.65 -1.04 17.59
N SER A 720 29.04 -2.15 16.94
CA SER A 720 30.27 -2.25 16.15
C SER A 720 30.07 -3.16 14.94
N THR A 721 30.76 -2.87 13.84
CA THR A 721 30.86 -3.78 12.68
C THR A 721 31.79 -4.95 12.98
N ILE A 722 31.48 -6.15 12.48
CA ILE A 722 32.32 -7.35 12.65
C ILE A 722 32.71 -7.91 11.28
N ASN A 723 34.01 -8.13 11.06
CA ASN A 723 34.54 -8.70 9.82
C ASN A 723 34.48 -10.24 9.81
N ALA A 724 33.26 -10.78 9.76
CA ALA A 724 32.98 -12.20 9.67
C ALA A 724 31.59 -12.50 9.06
N PRO A 725 31.35 -13.71 8.54
CA PRO A 725 30.01 -14.13 8.11
C PRO A 725 28.98 -14.10 9.25
N VAL A 726 27.72 -13.76 8.93
CA VAL A 726 26.58 -13.68 9.86
C VAL A 726 26.42 -14.97 10.68
N GLU A 727 26.50 -16.14 10.02
CA GLU A 727 26.40 -17.45 10.69
C GLU A 727 27.52 -17.72 11.71
N LYS A 728 28.70 -17.11 11.53
CA LYS A 728 29.82 -17.27 12.46
C LYS A 728 29.62 -16.46 13.75
N ILE A 729 28.95 -15.31 13.64
CA ILE A 729 28.48 -14.54 14.80
C ILE A 729 27.35 -15.31 15.51
N TRP A 730 26.39 -15.86 14.76
CA TRP A 730 25.34 -16.72 15.32
C TRP A 730 25.88 -17.96 16.02
N GLN A 731 26.90 -18.63 15.48
CA GLN A 731 27.54 -19.78 16.11
C GLN A 731 28.10 -19.40 17.48
N VAL A 732 28.92 -18.34 17.56
CA VAL A 732 29.52 -17.88 18.83
C VAL A 732 28.45 -17.49 19.86
N TRP A 733 27.32 -16.90 19.44
CA TRP A 733 26.18 -16.62 20.33
C TRP A 733 25.41 -17.87 20.75
N THR A 734 25.24 -18.84 19.86
CA THR A 734 24.61 -20.14 20.14
C THR A 734 25.42 -20.88 21.21
N ASP A 735 26.74 -20.96 21.03
CA ASP A 735 27.67 -21.60 21.95
C ASP A 735 27.71 -20.88 23.32
N GLN A 736 27.60 -19.55 23.35
CA GLN A 736 27.49 -18.75 24.59
C GLN A 736 26.12 -18.83 25.27
N ALA A 737 25.05 -19.08 24.53
CA ALA A 737 23.71 -19.28 25.08
C ALA A 737 23.60 -20.62 25.81
N PHE A 738 24.11 -21.69 25.19
CA PHE A 738 23.96 -23.08 25.62
C PHE A 738 25.19 -23.69 26.31
N THR A 739 26.19 -22.88 26.68
CA THR A 739 27.41 -23.35 27.36
C THR A 739 27.15 -24.04 28.71
N ASP A 740 27.84 -25.16 28.95
CA ASP A 740 27.76 -25.96 30.19
C ASP A 740 28.17 -25.20 31.47
N LYS A 741 28.70 -23.98 31.34
CA LYS A 741 29.04 -23.10 32.48
C LYS A 741 27.82 -22.65 33.30
N PHE A 742 26.61 -22.77 32.75
CA PHE A 742 25.36 -22.38 33.39
C PHE A 742 24.39 -23.57 33.39
N PRO A 743 23.97 -24.10 34.56
CA PRO A 743 23.02 -25.19 34.62
C PRO A 743 21.71 -24.84 33.90
N ILE A 744 21.40 -25.57 32.83
CA ILE A 744 20.15 -25.41 32.08
C ILE A 744 19.05 -26.11 32.88
N LEU A 745 18.06 -25.33 33.30
CA LEU A 745 16.91 -25.79 34.09
C LEU A 745 15.78 -26.30 33.19
N GLU A 746 15.59 -25.67 32.03
CA GLU A 746 14.56 -26.03 31.06
C GLU A 746 14.99 -25.64 29.63
N ARG A 747 14.55 -26.39 28.61
CA ARG A 747 14.75 -26.09 27.19
C ARG A 747 13.41 -25.83 26.53
N TYR A 748 13.36 -24.78 25.72
CA TYR A 748 12.21 -24.38 24.92
C TYR A 748 12.55 -24.47 23.42
N SER A 749 11.57 -24.33 22.54
CA SER A 749 11.80 -24.24 21.09
C SER A 749 12.56 -22.97 20.68
N ASP A 750 12.48 -21.90 21.49
CA ASP A 750 13.13 -20.60 21.24
C ASP A 750 14.40 -20.36 22.09
N GLY A 751 14.76 -21.27 23.01
CA GLY A 751 15.91 -21.06 23.89
C GLY A 751 15.94 -21.90 25.17
N VAL A 752 16.40 -21.31 26.28
CA VAL A 752 16.63 -21.99 27.57
C VAL A 752 16.32 -21.12 28.78
N LEU A 753 15.82 -21.77 29.83
CA LEU A 753 15.93 -21.27 31.20
C LEU A 753 17.23 -21.81 31.82
N ARG A 754 18.10 -20.94 32.33
CA ARG A 754 19.37 -21.33 32.96
C ARG A 754 19.58 -20.64 34.31
N GLU A 755 20.29 -21.31 35.21
CA GLU A 755 20.75 -20.76 36.47
C GLU A 755 22.12 -20.08 36.31
N VAL A 756 22.26 -18.89 36.90
CA VAL A 756 23.52 -18.13 36.93
C VAL A 756 23.84 -17.83 38.39
N LYS A 757 25.05 -18.19 38.82
CA LYS A 757 25.58 -17.92 40.16
C LYS A 757 26.69 -16.89 40.06
N MET A 758 26.46 -15.71 40.61
CA MET A 758 27.46 -14.66 40.77
C MET A 758 27.89 -14.55 42.24
N PRO A 759 29.09 -14.02 42.55
CA PRO A 759 29.54 -13.87 43.93
C PRO A 759 28.55 -13.01 44.75
N GLY A 760 27.76 -13.67 45.60
CA GLY A 760 26.76 -13.04 46.45
C GLY A 760 25.29 -13.19 46.01
N MET A 761 24.99 -13.72 44.81
CA MET A 761 23.61 -13.87 44.34
C MET A 761 23.43 -15.02 43.34
N GLU A 762 22.38 -15.82 43.53
CA GLU A 762 21.89 -16.82 42.58
C GLU A 762 20.66 -16.27 41.85
N MET A 763 20.56 -16.49 40.54
CA MET A 763 19.51 -15.90 39.70
C MET A 763 19.17 -16.78 38.49
N LYS A 764 17.97 -16.64 37.95
CA LYS A 764 17.53 -17.33 36.72
C LYS A 764 17.52 -16.38 35.53
N GLN A 765 17.85 -16.90 34.37
CA GLN A 765 17.81 -16.20 33.09
C GLN A 765 17.03 -17.04 32.05
N ARG A 766 16.04 -16.44 31.37
CA ARG A 766 15.50 -17.02 30.13
C ARG A 766 16.22 -16.40 28.94
N VAL A 767 17.09 -17.18 28.31
CA VAL A 767 17.70 -16.83 27.01
C VAL A 767 16.75 -17.28 25.91
N ALA A 768 16.46 -16.40 24.96
CA ALA A 768 15.73 -16.69 23.73
C ALA A 768 16.51 -16.19 22.51
N ILE A 769 16.45 -16.93 21.39
CA ILE A 769 17.13 -16.60 20.14
C ILE A 769 16.07 -16.54 19.03
N ASP A 770 15.96 -15.37 18.40
CA ASP A 770 15.14 -15.15 17.21
C ASP A 770 16.05 -14.81 16.03
N ARG A 771 16.26 -15.79 15.15
CA ARG A 771 17.07 -15.63 13.94
C ARG A 771 16.38 -14.84 12.84
N GLN A 772 15.05 -14.71 12.86
CA GLN A 772 14.29 -13.94 11.86
C GLN A 772 14.32 -12.43 12.18
N VAL A 773 14.16 -12.08 13.46
CA VAL A 773 14.26 -10.70 13.96
C VAL A 773 15.72 -10.26 14.16
N GLY A 774 16.68 -11.19 14.10
CA GLY A 774 18.10 -10.89 14.24
C GLY A 774 18.52 -10.63 15.69
N SER A 775 17.91 -11.30 16.68
CA SER A 775 18.13 -10.99 18.10
C SER A 775 18.40 -12.21 19.00
N LEU A 776 19.17 -11.98 20.06
CA LEU A 776 19.29 -12.85 21.22
C LEU A 776 18.93 -12.03 22.47
N THR A 777 17.91 -12.46 23.21
CA THR A 777 17.42 -11.77 24.40
C THR A 777 17.67 -12.62 25.66
N ILE A 778 18.22 -12.00 26.71
CA ILE A 778 18.39 -12.62 28.03
C ILE A 778 17.49 -11.88 29.02
N ASN A 779 16.35 -12.47 29.35
CA ASN A 779 15.40 -11.91 30.31
C ASN A 779 15.76 -12.35 31.73
N LEU A 780 15.65 -11.43 32.70
CA LEU A 780 15.77 -11.73 34.12
C LEU A 780 14.51 -12.43 34.64
N VAL A 781 14.68 -13.50 35.40
CA VAL A 781 13.58 -14.27 36.02
C VAL A 781 13.78 -14.30 37.53
N ASP A 782 12.76 -13.88 38.28
CA ASP A 782 12.69 -13.85 39.76
C ASP A 782 13.86 -13.13 40.48
N HIS A 783 14.57 -12.22 39.80
CA HIS A 783 15.75 -11.53 40.36
C HIS A 783 15.33 -10.54 41.46
N PRO A 784 15.93 -10.58 42.68
CA PRO A 784 15.47 -9.79 43.84
C PRO A 784 15.73 -8.28 43.81
N LEU A 785 16.29 -7.71 42.73
CA LEU A 785 16.69 -6.30 42.64
C LEU A 785 16.21 -5.64 41.35
N PHE A 786 16.21 -6.36 40.23
CA PHE A 786 15.93 -5.82 38.89
C PHE A 786 14.96 -6.70 38.11
N THR A 787 14.03 -6.08 37.39
CA THR A 787 13.36 -6.67 36.22
C THR A 787 13.98 -6.12 34.94
N GLY A 788 13.78 -6.79 33.81
CA GLY A 788 14.29 -6.35 32.51
C GLY A 788 15.11 -7.40 31.77
N ARG A 789 15.92 -6.94 30.82
CA ARG A 789 16.58 -7.79 29.82
C ARG A 789 17.89 -7.21 29.29
N PHE A 790 18.72 -8.12 28.79
CA PHE A 790 19.84 -7.82 27.89
C PHE A 790 19.40 -8.24 26.48
N ILE A 791 19.78 -7.47 25.45
CA ILE A 791 19.42 -7.75 24.06
C ILE A 791 20.65 -7.56 23.18
N ASN A 792 21.00 -8.60 22.43
CA ASN A 792 22.01 -8.54 21.39
C ASN A 792 21.30 -8.57 20.04
N TYR A 793 21.53 -7.57 19.18
CA TYR A 793 21.03 -7.54 17.80
C TYR A 793 22.18 -7.77 16.81
N LEU A 794 21.91 -8.54 15.76
CA LEU A 794 22.80 -8.78 14.62
C LEU A 794 22.08 -8.33 13.35
N TYR A 795 22.54 -7.22 12.78
CA TYR A 795 22.02 -6.68 11.53
C TYR A 795 22.88 -7.18 10.36
N PRO A 796 22.32 -7.97 9.41
CA PRO A 796 23.01 -8.37 8.20
C PRO A 796 23.39 -7.14 7.34
N PRO A 797 24.51 -7.19 6.59
CA PRO A 797 24.94 -6.08 5.75
C PRO A 797 23.97 -5.87 4.58
N GLN A 798 23.39 -4.67 4.50
CA GLN A 798 22.35 -4.34 3.52
C GLN A 798 22.91 -4.04 2.11
N GLU A 799 24.18 -3.66 2.01
CA GLU A 799 24.88 -3.34 0.77
C GLU A 799 26.04 -4.32 0.49
N PRO A 800 26.42 -4.57 -0.78
CA PRO A 800 27.58 -5.38 -1.12
C PRO A 800 28.88 -4.83 -0.53
N GLY A 801 29.65 -5.69 0.15
CA GLY A 801 30.92 -5.32 0.78
C GLY A 801 30.80 -4.58 2.13
N ALA A 802 29.60 -4.26 2.59
CA ALA A 802 29.37 -3.82 3.96
C ALA A 802 29.56 -4.98 4.97
N LEU A 803 29.92 -4.65 6.21
CA LEU A 803 30.08 -5.63 7.30
C LEU A 803 28.81 -5.72 8.16
N PRO A 804 28.45 -6.91 8.68
CA PRO A 804 27.37 -7.03 9.66
C PRO A 804 27.65 -6.18 10.91
N ILE A 805 26.58 -5.62 11.49
CA ILE A 805 26.64 -4.80 12.70
C ILE A 805 26.09 -5.62 13.86
N VAL A 806 26.85 -5.70 14.96
CA VAL A 806 26.35 -6.17 16.26
C VAL A 806 26.07 -4.98 17.15
N THR A 807 24.93 -5.03 17.86
CA THR A 807 24.56 -4.10 18.93
C THR A 807 24.29 -4.88 20.21
N PHE A 808 24.90 -4.48 21.33
CA PHE A 808 24.51 -4.96 22.67
C PHE A 808 23.73 -3.86 23.39
N THR A 809 22.63 -4.22 24.05
CA THR A 809 21.76 -3.32 24.82
C THR A 809 21.45 -3.92 26.18
N ILE A 810 21.50 -3.09 27.22
CA ILE A 810 21.13 -3.44 28.60
C ILE A 810 19.94 -2.55 28.98
N ASP A 811 18.86 -3.16 29.47
CA ASP A 811 17.61 -2.46 29.81
C ASP A 811 16.99 -3.07 31.08
N LEU A 812 17.33 -2.49 32.24
CA LEU A 812 17.00 -3.00 33.56
C LEU A 812 16.29 -1.93 34.42
N GLN A 813 15.20 -2.31 35.07
CA GLN A 813 14.43 -1.47 35.98
C GLN A 813 14.59 -1.99 37.42
N PRO A 814 15.01 -1.16 38.40
CA PRO A 814 15.03 -1.57 39.80
C PRO A 814 13.60 -1.81 40.32
N ILE A 815 13.43 -2.87 41.11
CA ILE A 815 12.14 -3.29 41.69
C ILE A 815 11.68 -2.33 42.81
N ASN A 816 12.61 -1.63 43.44
CA ASN A 816 12.37 -0.60 44.45
C ASN A 816 13.59 0.36 44.53
N GLU A 817 13.44 1.49 45.23
CA GLU A 817 14.50 2.51 45.30
C GLU A 817 15.77 2.05 46.04
N SER A 818 15.64 1.14 47.01
CA SER A 818 16.79 0.58 47.73
C SER A 818 17.58 -0.44 46.90
N ALA A 819 17.04 -0.97 45.81
CA ALA A 819 17.74 -1.92 44.95
C ALA A 819 19.05 -1.33 44.37
N LEU A 820 19.05 -0.07 43.91
CA LEU A 820 20.28 0.58 43.41
C LEU A 820 21.35 0.79 44.50
N GLN A 821 20.93 0.87 45.76
CA GLN A 821 21.81 1.05 46.92
C GLN A 821 22.37 -0.29 47.43
N HIS A 822 21.87 -1.42 46.92
CA HIS A 822 22.36 -2.74 47.30
C HIS A 822 23.76 -2.97 46.74
N LYS A 823 24.67 -3.54 47.56
CA LYS A 823 26.06 -3.83 47.18
C LYS A 823 26.18 -4.59 45.85
N ASP A 824 25.29 -5.55 45.62
CA ASP A 824 25.32 -6.44 44.46
C ASP A 824 24.70 -5.80 43.20
N ALA A 825 23.99 -4.67 43.34
CA ALA A 825 23.48 -3.90 42.20
C ALA A 825 24.58 -3.10 41.48
N GLN A 826 25.68 -2.80 42.16
CA GLN A 826 26.81 -2.07 41.59
C GLN A 826 27.40 -2.79 40.37
N GLY A 827 27.38 -4.12 40.33
CA GLY A 827 27.80 -4.89 39.15
C GLY A 827 26.95 -4.63 37.90
N PHE A 828 25.63 -4.47 38.05
CA PHE A 828 24.73 -4.13 36.94
C PHE A 828 24.88 -2.67 36.49
N ILE A 829 25.03 -1.75 37.45
CA ILE A 829 25.28 -0.32 37.19
C ILE A 829 26.61 -0.15 36.43
N GLU A 830 27.66 -0.85 36.86
CA GLU A 830 28.98 -0.81 36.22
C GLU A 830 28.95 -1.44 34.82
N THR A 831 28.32 -2.60 34.65
CA THR A 831 28.22 -3.29 33.35
C THR A 831 27.43 -2.45 32.32
N ALA A 832 26.46 -1.65 32.77
CA ALA A 832 25.66 -0.79 31.91
C ALA A 832 26.35 0.51 31.44
N LYS A 833 27.53 0.84 31.96
CA LYS A 833 28.26 2.03 31.50
C LYS A 833 28.71 1.88 30.04
N PRO A 834 28.67 2.96 29.22
CA PRO A 834 28.97 2.88 27.79
C PRO A 834 30.34 2.26 27.47
N GLU A 835 31.36 2.53 28.28
CA GLU A 835 32.70 1.96 28.12
C GLU A 835 32.75 0.44 28.34
N ASN A 836 31.92 -0.10 29.24
CA ASN A 836 31.89 -1.52 29.56
C ASN A 836 31.05 -2.30 28.54
N ILE A 837 29.93 -1.74 28.06
CA ILE A 837 29.18 -2.31 26.93
C ILE A 837 30.03 -2.29 25.66
N ARG A 838 30.78 -1.20 25.40
CA ARG A 838 31.75 -1.12 24.30
C ARG A 838 32.82 -2.20 24.41
N LEU A 839 33.40 -2.41 25.60
CA LEU A 839 34.37 -3.47 25.82
C LEU A 839 33.79 -4.87 25.56
N ALA A 840 32.53 -5.13 25.95
CA ALA A 840 31.87 -6.41 25.68
C ALA A 840 31.65 -6.67 24.18
N VAL A 841 31.22 -5.65 23.42
CA VAL A 841 31.04 -5.76 21.95
C VAL A 841 32.39 -5.93 21.24
N GLU A 842 33.42 -5.18 21.64
CA GLU A 842 34.76 -5.31 21.04
C GLU A 842 35.45 -6.64 21.43
N GLN A 843 35.17 -7.21 22.61
CA GLN A 843 35.60 -8.57 22.97
C GLN A 843 34.92 -9.63 22.11
N LEU A 844 33.61 -9.52 21.85
CA LEU A 844 32.92 -10.41 20.91
C LEU A 844 33.54 -10.30 19.52
N LYS A 845 33.70 -9.07 19.01
CA LYS A 845 34.30 -8.78 17.71
C LYS A 845 35.67 -9.44 17.56
N GLN A 846 36.57 -9.26 18.53
CA GLN A 846 37.88 -9.92 18.53
C GLN A 846 37.75 -11.45 18.55
N SER A 847 36.85 -12.02 19.36
CA SER A 847 36.62 -13.48 19.43
C SER A 847 36.16 -14.06 18.08
N VAL A 848 35.24 -13.39 17.39
CA VAL A 848 34.76 -13.79 16.07
C VAL A 848 35.82 -13.56 14.98
N GLU A 849 36.40 -12.36 14.88
CA GLU A 849 37.36 -12.02 13.82
C GLU A 849 38.66 -12.83 13.89
N ASN A 850 39.12 -13.22 15.09
CA ASN A 850 40.29 -14.07 15.30
C ASN A 850 40.07 -15.54 14.92
N THR A 851 38.82 -16.03 14.96
CA THR A 851 38.46 -17.40 14.52
C THR A 851 38.06 -17.46 13.05
N THR A 852 37.99 -16.31 12.36
CA THR A 852 37.52 -16.18 10.98
C THR A 852 38.69 -16.30 9.98
N THR A 853 38.59 -17.28 9.08
CA THR A 853 39.64 -17.64 8.11
C THR A 853 39.80 -16.60 6.99
N LYS A 854 40.77 -16.81 6.10
CA LYS A 854 40.99 -15.93 4.93
C LYS A 854 39.91 -16.11 3.86
N GLU A 855 39.35 -17.32 3.74
CA GLU A 855 38.25 -17.64 2.83
C GLU A 855 36.92 -17.11 3.39
N ASP A 856 36.68 -17.26 4.70
CA ASP A 856 35.53 -16.67 5.40
C ASP A 856 35.43 -15.15 5.19
N LYS A 857 36.58 -14.45 5.19
CA LYS A 857 36.69 -12.99 4.97
C LYS A 857 36.51 -12.58 3.51
N THR A 858 36.55 -13.54 2.58
CA THR A 858 36.25 -13.31 1.17
C THR A 858 34.75 -13.45 0.90
N MET A 859 34.06 -14.35 1.62
CA MET A 859 32.60 -14.48 1.58
C MET A 859 31.85 -13.20 1.97
N THR A 860 32.36 -12.42 2.95
CA THR A 860 31.82 -11.10 3.31
C THR A 860 31.93 -10.03 2.21
N GLN A 861 32.66 -10.30 1.12
CA GLN A 861 32.83 -9.38 -0.01
C GLN A 861 32.23 -9.93 -1.33
N SER A 862 31.66 -11.15 -1.33
CA SER A 862 30.96 -11.68 -2.51
C SER A 862 29.59 -11.02 -2.70
N LEU A 863 29.19 -10.84 -3.96
CA LEU A 863 27.80 -10.49 -4.33
C LEU A 863 26.82 -11.64 -4.05
N THR A 864 27.30 -12.88 -3.95
CA THR A 864 26.49 -14.03 -3.52
C THR A 864 26.39 -14.10 -1.99
N ARG A 865 25.47 -13.31 -1.39
CA ARG A 865 25.05 -13.57 0.01
C ARG A 865 24.56 -15.02 0.15
N PRO A 866 24.97 -15.76 1.19
CA PRO A 866 24.26 -16.95 1.65
C PRO A 866 22.80 -16.61 1.98
N GLY A 867 21.90 -17.53 1.66
CA GLY A 867 20.47 -17.44 1.92
C GLY A 867 19.81 -18.78 1.55
N THR A 868 18.49 -18.87 1.71
CA THR A 868 17.70 -19.97 1.12
C THR A 868 17.84 -19.95 -0.40
N LYS A 869 17.68 -21.09 -1.07
CA LYS A 869 17.80 -21.14 -2.54
C LYS A 869 16.71 -20.30 -3.20
N SER A 870 15.54 -20.24 -2.59
CA SER A 870 14.44 -19.30 -2.84
C SER A 870 14.89 -17.83 -2.92
N GLU A 871 15.78 -17.38 -2.02
CA GLU A 871 16.32 -16.02 -2.02
C GLU A 871 17.45 -15.81 -3.04
N ILE A 872 18.10 -16.87 -3.51
CA ILE A 872 19.04 -16.81 -4.63
C ILE A 872 18.26 -16.73 -5.96
N VAL A 873 17.18 -17.52 -6.11
CA VAL A 873 16.29 -17.48 -7.27
C VAL A 873 15.62 -16.12 -7.45
N LYS A 874 15.10 -15.50 -6.38
CA LYS A 874 14.55 -14.12 -6.46
C LYS A 874 15.56 -13.12 -7.02
N ARG A 875 16.78 -13.10 -6.47
CA ARG A 875 17.88 -12.24 -6.95
C ARG A 875 18.34 -12.55 -8.37
N MET A 876 18.23 -13.80 -8.80
CA MET A 876 18.47 -14.21 -10.19
C MET A 876 17.40 -13.65 -11.13
N PHE A 877 16.12 -13.70 -10.76
CA PHE A 877 15.05 -13.08 -11.55
C PHE A 877 15.21 -11.55 -11.59
N GLU A 878 15.45 -10.88 -10.46
CA GLU A 878 15.77 -9.43 -10.41
C GLU A 878 16.93 -9.05 -11.35
N ALA A 879 17.97 -9.88 -11.44
CA ALA A 879 19.08 -9.69 -12.37
C ALA A 879 18.66 -9.88 -13.85
N GLY A 880 17.73 -10.78 -14.14
CA GLY A 880 17.13 -10.95 -15.48
C GLY A 880 16.24 -9.76 -15.88
N GLU A 881 15.42 -9.27 -14.96
CA GLU A 881 14.53 -8.10 -15.15
C GLU A 881 15.30 -6.81 -15.40
N SER A 882 16.52 -6.70 -14.88
CA SER A 882 17.45 -5.61 -15.21
C SER A 882 17.95 -5.62 -16.67
N MET A 883 17.55 -6.62 -17.46
CA MET A 883 17.96 -6.89 -18.85
C MET A 883 19.49 -7.03 -19.01
N ASN A 884 20.21 -7.22 -17.91
CA ASN A 884 21.67 -7.26 -17.85
C ASN A 884 22.17 -8.71 -17.71
N VAL A 885 22.45 -9.32 -18.86
CA VAL A 885 22.97 -10.69 -18.96
C VAL A 885 24.26 -10.90 -18.15
N GLU A 886 25.15 -9.90 -18.09
CA GLU A 886 26.39 -9.97 -17.28
C GLU A 886 26.11 -10.01 -15.77
N ASN A 887 24.93 -9.59 -15.30
CA ASN A 887 24.48 -9.81 -13.92
C ASN A 887 23.78 -11.15 -13.77
N PHE A 888 22.93 -11.54 -14.71
CA PHE A 888 22.17 -12.79 -14.69
C PHE A 888 23.08 -14.03 -14.66
N ILE A 889 24.12 -14.10 -15.50
CA ILE A 889 25.00 -15.27 -15.60
C ILE A 889 25.84 -15.54 -14.34
N LYS A 890 26.02 -14.55 -13.45
CA LYS A 890 26.83 -14.69 -12.22
C LYS A 890 26.24 -15.72 -11.25
N PHE A 891 24.95 -15.98 -11.33
CA PHE A 891 24.23 -16.95 -10.50
C PHE A 891 24.50 -18.41 -10.88
N TYR A 892 25.10 -18.67 -12.04
CA TYR A 892 25.26 -20.03 -12.60
C TYR A 892 26.63 -20.65 -12.31
N THR A 893 26.73 -21.98 -12.34
CA THR A 893 28.03 -22.68 -12.39
C THR A 893 28.62 -22.64 -13.81
N GLU A 894 29.94 -22.82 -13.93
CA GLU A 894 30.62 -22.88 -15.25
C GLU A 894 30.09 -24.01 -16.13
N ASP A 895 29.61 -25.09 -15.51
CA ASP A 895 29.03 -26.29 -16.12
C ASP A 895 27.50 -26.30 -16.10
N ALA A 896 26.84 -25.15 -16.00
CA ALA A 896 25.39 -25.06 -15.87
C ALA A 896 24.61 -25.40 -17.15
N HIS A 897 23.37 -25.88 -16.98
CA HIS A 897 22.41 -26.13 -18.06
C HIS A 897 21.24 -25.14 -17.97
N TYR A 898 21.09 -24.27 -18.98
CA TYR A 898 19.95 -23.36 -19.08
C TYR A 898 19.08 -23.78 -20.27
N GLN A 899 17.80 -24.05 -20.05
CA GLN A 899 16.86 -24.38 -21.12
C GLN A 899 15.61 -23.51 -21.03
N PHE A 900 15.46 -22.62 -22.01
CA PHE A 900 14.22 -21.86 -22.20
C PHE A 900 13.25 -22.69 -23.04
N SER A 901 12.13 -23.15 -22.49
CA SER A 901 11.09 -23.89 -23.22
C SER A 901 11.68 -25.01 -24.10
N ASN A 902 11.28 -25.11 -25.37
CA ASN A 902 11.81 -26.07 -26.35
C ASN A 902 13.05 -25.55 -27.14
N PHE A 903 13.73 -24.48 -26.70
CA PHE A 903 15.01 -24.07 -27.30
C PHE A 903 16.15 -25.03 -26.92
N PRO A 904 17.28 -25.03 -27.67
CA PRO A 904 18.47 -25.81 -27.31
C PRO A 904 19.00 -25.44 -25.92
N VAL A 905 19.57 -26.42 -25.21
CA VAL A 905 20.23 -26.19 -23.93
C VAL A 905 21.45 -25.29 -24.14
N ALA A 906 21.48 -24.17 -23.43
CA ALA A 906 22.63 -23.29 -23.32
C ALA A 906 23.56 -23.77 -22.19
N TYR A 907 24.83 -23.99 -22.52
CA TYR A 907 25.82 -24.55 -21.60
C TYR A 907 26.71 -23.45 -21.01
N GLY A 908 26.70 -23.34 -19.68
CA GLY A 908 27.49 -22.40 -18.90
C GLY A 908 27.18 -20.91 -19.15
N PRO A 909 27.89 -20.00 -18.46
CA PRO A 909 27.71 -18.55 -18.57
C PRO A 909 27.83 -18.01 -20.01
N GLN A 910 28.69 -18.61 -20.84
CA GLN A 910 28.88 -18.21 -22.22
C GLN A 910 27.70 -18.61 -23.11
N GLY A 911 27.20 -19.85 -23.01
CA GLY A 911 26.04 -20.29 -23.78
C GLY A 911 24.78 -19.49 -23.41
N ILE A 912 24.59 -19.19 -22.12
CA ILE A 912 23.46 -18.36 -21.65
C ILE A 912 23.54 -16.98 -22.30
N ARG A 913 24.72 -16.35 -22.30
CA ARG A 913 24.97 -15.05 -22.94
C ARG A 913 24.62 -15.08 -24.43
N GLU A 914 25.12 -16.06 -25.17
CA GLU A 914 24.87 -16.21 -26.60
C GLU A 914 23.37 -16.41 -26.90
N SER A 915 22.70 -17.31 -26.18
CA SER A 915 21.27 -17.61 -26.36
C SER A 915 20.33 -16.42 -26.04
N SER A 916 20.79 -15.49 -25.19
CA SER A 916 20.01 -14.32 -24.77
C SER A 916 19.96 -13.21 -25.82
N THR A 917 20.77 -13.28 -26.88
CA THR A 917 20.93 -12.21 -27.89
C THR A 917 19.61 -11.85 -28.59
N ASP A 918 18.91 -12.84 -29.15
CA ASP A 918 17.67 -12.61 -29.90
C ASP A 918 16.49 -12.25 -28.99
N PHE A 919 16.55 -12.68 -27.73
CA PHE A 919 15.62 -12.23 -26.69
C PHE A 919 15.78 -10.72 -26.43
N LEU A 920 16.99 -10.24 -26.14
CA LEU A 920 17.26 -8.81 -25.91
C LEU A 920 16.97 -7.94 -27.16
N ASN A 921 17.18 -8.47 -28.36
CA ASN A 921 16.83 -7.79 -29.61
C ASN A 921 15.31 -7.63 -29.82
N THR A 922 14.48 -8.44 -29.14
CA THR A 922 13.02 -8.46 -29.31
C THR A 922 12.29 -7.82 -28.12
N VAL A 923 12.78 -8.07 -26.91
CA VAL A 923 12.19 -7.70 -25.62
C VAL A 923 12.96 -6.50 -25.03
N ALA A 924 12.23 -5.45 -24.67
CA ALA A 924 12.74 -4.26 -24.00
C ALA A 924 12.78 -4.40 -22.48
N GLN A 925 11.78 -5.08 -21.89
CA GLN A 925 11.66 -5.31 -20.45
C GLN A 925 10.98 -6.66 -20.15
N CYS A 926 11.33 -7.29 -19.04
CA CYS A 926 10.61 -8.45 -18.49
C CYS A 926 10.40 -8.32 -16.98
N TYR A 927 9.36 -8.97 -16.43
CA TYR A 927 8.99 -8.94 -15.00
C TYR A 927 8.34 -10.27 -14.57
N HIS A 928 8.82 -10.90 -13.50
CA HIS A 928 8.37 -12.21 -13.00
C HIS A 928 7.43 -12.05 -11.80
N HIS A 929 6.14 -12.28 -12.02
CA HIS A 929 5.10 -12.23 -10.99
C HIS A 929 4.99 -13.61 -10.33
N ILE A 930 5.91 -13.91 -9.40
CA ILE A 930 5.95 -15.18 -8.66
C ILE A 930 4.65 -15.36 -7.88
N LYS A 931 3.93 -16.47 -8.15
CA LYS A 931 2.65 -16.82 -7.51
C LYS A 931 2.87 -17.82 -6.37
N ASN A 932 3.67 -18.86 -6.61
CA ASN A 932 4.09 -19.84 -5.62
C ASN A 932 5.57 -20.21 -5.82
N MET A 933 6.25 -20.60 -4.75
CA MET A 933 7.62 -21.12 -4.83
C MET A 933 7.84 -22.18 -3.75
N TRP A 934 8.52 -23.26 -4.11
CA TRP A 934 8.78 -24.42 -3.27
C TRP A 934 10.28 -24.77 -3.29
N GLU A 935 10.88 -25.06 -2.15
CA GLU A 935 12.29 -25.44 -2.01
C GLU A 935 12.40 -26.84 -1.41
N GLN A 936 13.05 -27.75 -2.13
CA GLN A 936 13.22 -29.16 -1.75
C GLN A 936 14.67 -29.59 -1.96
N GLY A 937 15.45 -29.55 -0.88
CA GLY A 937 16.88 -29.91 -0.90
C GLY A 937 17.69 -28.93 -1.73
N ASP A 938 18.15 -29.38 -2.90
CA ASP A 938 18.88 -28.55 -3.87
C ASP A 938 18.02 -28.09 -5.08
N THR A 939 16.72 -28.41 -5.10
CA THR A 939 15.80 -27.94 -6.13
C THR A 939 14.88 -26.84 -5.60
N VAL A 940 14.63 -25.81 -6.41
CA VAL A 940 13.55 -24.84 -6.26
C VAL A 940 12.60 -24.98 -7.44
N ILE A 941 11.29 -24.84 -7.19
CA ILE A 941 10.24 -24.80 -8.22
C ILE A 941 9.47 -23.48 -8.07
N CYS A 942 9.22 -22.76 -9.15
CA CYS A 942 8.51 -21.47 -9.13
C CYS A 942 7.33 -21.47 -10.10
N GLU A 943 6.09 -21.34 -9.60
CA GLU A 943 4.92 -21.04 -10.43
C GLU A 943 4.74 -19.52 -10.50
N MET A 944 4.64 -18.96 -11.70
CA MET A 944 4.61 -17.51 -11.91
C MET A 944 3.80 -17.10 -13.15
N GLU A 945 3.67 -15.79 -13.35
CA GLU A 945 3.28 -15.18 -14.61
C GLU A 945 4.35 -14.17 -15.00
N VAL A 946 4.85 -14.24 -16.23
CA VAL A 946 5.91 -13.34 -16.69
C VAL A 946 5.32 -12.32 -17.65
N THR A 947 5.53 -11.04 -17.36
CA THR A 947 5.21 -9.93 -18.27
C THR A 947 6.42 -9.66 -19.15
N TYR A 948 6.23 -9.64 -20.47
CA TYR A 948 7.24 -9.21 -21.45
C TYR A 948 6.74 -7.96 -22.18
N ILE A 949 7.62 -6.97 -22.34
CA ILE A 949 7.37 -5.76 -23.13
C ILE A 949 8.37 -5.73 -24.27
N ARG A 950 7.90 -5.69 -25.51
CA ARG A 950 8.74 -5.62 -26.72
C ARG A 950 9.19 -4.20 -27.02
N HIS A 951 10.26 -4.05 -27.82
CA HIS A 951 10.73 -2.74 -28.33
C HIS A 951 9.70 -2.01 -29.22
N ASP A 952 8.64 -2.70 -29.69
CA ASP A 952 7.49 -2.09 -30.38
C ASP A 952 6.34 -1.71 -29.45
N GLY A 953 6.57 -1.73 -28.12
CA GLY A 953 5.60 -1.34 -27.08
C GLY A 953 4.54 -2.39 -26.76
N LYS A 954 4.52 -3.55 -27.44
CA LYS A 954 3.55 -4.61 -27.16
C LYS A 954 3.87 -5.32 -25.85
N VAL A 955 2.83 -5.51 -25.02
CA VAL A 955 2.89 -6.18 -23.72
C VAL A 955 2.24 -7.56 -23.81
N PHE A 956 2.91 -8.58 -23.32
CA PHE A 956 2.43 -9.96 -23.22
C PHE A 956 2.52 -10.42 -21.77
N ARG A 957 1.54 -11.17 -21.28
CA ARG A 957 1.60 -11.84 -19.97
C ARG A 957 1.34 -13.31 -20.15
N LEU A 958 2.26 -14.15 -19.66
CA LEU A 958 2.30 -15.57 -19.97
C LEU A 958 2.53 -16.38 -18.68
N PRO A 959 1.77 -17.46 -18.43
CA PRO A 959 2.03 -18.33 -17.29
C PRO A 959 3.36 -19.08 -17.51
N CYS A 960 4.17 -19.21 -16.47
CA CYS A 960 5.43 -19.95 -16.50
C CYS A 960 5.58 -20.81 -15.24
N CYS A 961 6.29 -21.93 -15.38
CA CYS A 961 6.76 -22.73 -14.27
C CYS A 961 8.24 -23.03 -14.46
N ASP A 962 9.07 -22.73 -13.46
CA ASP A 962 10.52 -22.94 -13.54
C ASP A 962 10.95 -24.05 -12.59
N THR A 963 11.88 -24.91 -13.04
CA THR A 963 12.61 -25.84 -12.17
C THR A 963 14.09 -25.47 -12.13
N ILE A 964 14.60 -25.19 -10.93
CA ILE A 964 15.95 -24.66 -10.70
C ILE A 964 16.71 -25.62 -9.77
N ILE A 965 17.79 -26.23 -10.26
CA ILE A 965 18.65 -27.13 -9.47
C ILE A 965 19.96 -26.42 -9.15
N PHE A 966 20.38 -26.51 -7.89
CA PHE A 966 21.56 -25.86 -7.35
C PHE A 966 22.73 -26.81 -7.10
N LYS A 967 23.94 -26.23 -7.00
CA LYS A 967 25.18 -26.90 -6.60
C LYS A 967 25.97 -25.91 -5.75
N GLY A 968 25.81 -26.00 -4.44
CA GLY A 968 26.24 -24.95 -3.51
C GLY A 968 25.32 -23.74 -3.58
N ASP A 969 25.90 -22.54 -3.71
CA ASP A 969 25.19 -21.25 -3.82
C ASP A 969 24.83 -20.83 -5.25
N LYS A 970 25.14 -21.69 -6.25
CA LYS A 970 24.94 -21.41 -7.68
C LYS A 970 23.96 -22.37 -8.35
N VAL A 971 23.28 -21.87 -9.38
CA VAL A 971 22.39 -22.62 -10.27
C VAL A 971 23.21 -23.52 -11.19
N GLN A 972 22.97 -24.81 -11.10
CA GLN A 972 23.53 -25.87 -11.96
C GLN A 972 22.59 -26.21 -13.11
N GLU A 973 21.28 -26.04 -12.93
CA GLU A 973 20.29 -26.24 -13.99
C GLU A 973 19.09 -25.30 -13.81
N LEU A 974 18.62 -24.67 -14.89
CA LEU A 974 17.35 -23.94 -14.93
C LEU A 974 16.59 -24.39 -16.18
N ARG A 975 15.35 -24.86 -16.00
CA ARG A 975 14.39 -25.09 -17.08
C ARG A 975 13.16 -24.22 -16.89
N ILE A 976 12.74 -23.56 -17.95
CA ILE A 976 11.68 -22.55 -17.98
C ILE A 976 10.53 -23.10 -18.83
N TYR A 977 9.42 -23.51 -18.21
CA TYR A 977 8.29 -24.14 -18.89
C TYR A 977 7.18 -23.13 -19.20
N MET A 978 7.18 -22.59 -20.43
CA MET A 978 6.14 -21.72 -20.96
C MET A 978 6.07 -21.77 -22.50
N ASP A 979 4.93 -21.37 -23.06
CA ASP A 979 4.81 -20.98 -24.46
C ASP A 979 5.14 -19.49 -24.63
N ILE A 980 6.36 -19.19 -25.10
CA ILE A 980 6.80 -17.83 -25.43
C ILE A 980 6.55 -17.45 -26.90
N SER A 981 5.95 -18.34 -27.70
CA SER A 981 5.67 -18.08 -29.12
C SER A 981 4.91 -16.76 -29.37
N PRO A 982 3.94 -16.32 -28.53
CA PRO A 982 3.26 -15.04 -28.73
C PRO A 982 4.20 -13.83 -28.75
N VAL A 983 5.33 -13.88 -28.04
CA VAL A 983 6.33 -12.80 -28.00
C VAL A 983 7.15 -12.76 -29.29
N PHE A 984 7.49 -13.91 -29.86
CA PHE A 984 8.46 -14.03 -30.96
C PHE A 984 7.85 -14.25 -32.36
N GLN A 985 6.55 -14.51 -32.49
CA GLN A 985 5.93 -14.97 -33.75
C GLN A 985 6.12 -14.04 -34.96
N THR A 986 7.09 -14.40 -35.80
CA THR A 986 6.98 -14.51 -37.26
C THR A 986 7.29 -15.97 -37.66
N GLU A 987 6.93 -16.42 -38.87
CA GLU A 987 6.67 -17.86 -39.10
C GLU A 987 7.90 -18.82 -39.20
N LYS A 988 7.90 -19.86 -38.32
CA LYS A 988 8.15 -21.32 -38.55
C LYS A 988 9.57 -21.98 -38.54
N VAL A 989 9.72 -22.93 -37.56
CA VAL A 989 10.15 -24.38 -37.66
C VAL A 989 11.57 -24.88 -37.23
N GLN A 990 11.61 -25.59 -36.07
CA GLN A 990 12.27 -26.88 -35.60
C GLN A 990 13.60 -27.44 -36.18
N PRO A 991 14.36 -28.40 -35.53
CA PRO A 991 14.08 -29.36 -34.39
C PRO A 991 15.21 -29.37 -33.27
N GLN A 992 15.64 -30.36 -32.42
CA GLN A 992 15.42 -31.79 -31.96
C GLN A 992 16.37 -32.08 -30.72
N ALA A 993 16.48 -33.20 -29.96
CA ALA A 993 15.57 -34.08 -29.16
C ALA A 993 16.39 -35.10 -28.25
N ALA A 994 15.74 -35.95 -27.43
CA ALA A 994 16.22 -37.16 -26.65
C ALA A 994 16.89 -37.02 -25.24
N ALA A 995 16.81 -37.94 -24.24
CA ALA A 995 15.84 -39.02 -23.89
C ALA A 995 16.06 -39.76 -22.51
N ALA A 996 15.00 -39.95 -21.67
CA ALA A 996 14.63 -41.12 -20.80
C ALA A 996 15.56 -41.69 -19.65
N PRO A 997 15.09 -42.58 -18.70
CA PRO A 997 13.78 -42.74 -17.99
C PRO A 997 13.78 -43.18 -16.47
N ALA A 998 12.63 -43.02 -15.77
CA ALA A 998 12.06 -43.85 -14.65
C ALA A 998 12.79 -43.95 -13.26
N SER A 999 12.15 -44.06 -12.07
CA SER A 999 10.75 -44.03 -11.52
C SER A 999 10.83 -44.06 -9.94
N ASN A 1000 9.85 -44.25 -9.02
CA ASN A 1000 8.44 -44.71 -9.00
C ASN A 1000 7.74 -44.48 -7.61
N GLY A 1001 6.40 -44.58 -7.52
CA GLY A 1001 5.69 -45.27 -6.41
C GLY A 1001 5.19 -44.56 -5.11
N SER A 1002 4.21 -43.64 -5.20
CA SER A 1002 3.46 -43.05 -4.04
C SER A 1002 1.95 -42.82 -4.35
N LEU A 1003 1.28 -41.66 -4.07
CA LEU A 1003 -0.02 -41.27 -4.67
C LEU A 1003 0.03 -41.30 -6.21
N LEU A 1004 1.23 -41.19 -6.77
CA LEU A 1004 1.61 -41.57 -8.14
C LEU A 1004 0.99 -42.92 -8.60
N THR A 1005 0.68 -43.84 -7.69
CA THR A 1005 -0.01 -45.12 -7.96
C THR A 1005 -1.49 -44.92 -8.33
N ILE A 1006 -2.14 -43.89 -7.81
CA ILE A 1006 -3.52 -43.52 -8.18
C ILE A 1006 -3.51 -42.89 -9.58
N ILE A 1007 -2.59 -41.95 -9.84
CA ILE A 1007 -2.35 -41.36 -11.17
C ILE A 1007 -1.96 -42.44 -12.20
N GLY A 1008 -1.16 -43.44 -11.82
CA GLY A 1008 -0.84 -44.59 -12.67
C GLY A 1008 -2.10 -45.37 -13.09
N LYS A 1009 -2.99 -45.69 -12.15
CA LYS A 1009 -4.27 -46.37 -12.42
C LYS A 1009 -5.27 -45.51 -13.20
N MET A 1010 -5.24 -44.19 -13.01
CA MET A 1010 -5.97 -43.22 -13.82
C MET A 1010 -5.47 -43.22 -15.27
N TYR A 1011 -4.15 -43.24 -15.48
CA TYR A 1011 -3.57 -43.36 -16.82
C TYR A 1011 -3.80 -44.72 -17.47
N GLU A 1012 -3.81 -45.83 -16.71
CA GLU A 1012 -4.26 -47.13 -17.22
C GLU A 1012 -5.69 -47.08 -17.76
N ALA A 1013 -6.61 -46.41 -17.05
CA ALA A 1013 -7.99 -46.22 -17.50
C ALA A 1013 -8.06 -45.32 -18.74
N LEU A 1014 -7.30 -44.22 -18.76
CA LEU A 1014 -7.23 -43.28 -19.89
C LEU A 1014 -6.64 -43.95 -21.15
N HIS A 1015 -5.61 -44.79 -21.00
CA HIS A 1015 -5.00 -45.58 -22.08
C HIS A 1015 -5.94 -46.67 -22.62
N ALA A 1016 -6.84 -47.18 -21.77
CA ALA A 1016 -7.86 -48.17 -22.16
C ALA A 1016 -9.10 -47.53 -22.81
N GLU A 1017 -9.22 -46.19 -22.80
CA GLU A 1017 -10.46 -45.44 -23.10
C GLU A 1017 -11.65 -45.91 -22.20
N ASP A 1018 -11.34 -46.36 -20.97
CA ASP A 1018 -12.29 -46.78 -19.92
C ASP A 1018 -12.78 -45.56 -19.14
N TRP A 1019 -13.70 -44.83 -19.76
CA TRP A 1019 -14.12 -43.50 -19.28
C TRP A 1019 -14.86 -43.52 -17.94
N ASP A 1020 -15.62 -44.57 -17.61
CA ASP A 1020 -16.31 -44.67 -16.33
C ASP A 1020 -15.31 -44.89 -15.18
N LYS A 1021 -14.32 -45.77 -15.37
CA LYS A 1021 -13.22 -45.95 -14.42
C LYS A 1021 -12.34 -44.69 -14.34
N PHE A 1022 -12.06 -44.04 -15.47
CA PHE A 1022 -11.30 -42.79 -15.51
C PHE A 1022 -11.99 -41.67 -14.71
N MET A 1023 -13.30 -41.46 -14.91
CA MET A 1023 -14.06 -40.47 -14.15
C MET A 1023 -14.09 -40.77 -12.64
N SER A 1024 -13.98 -42.04 -12.22
CA SER A 1024 -14.02 -42.43 -10.80
C SER A 1024 -12.85 -41.91 -9.96
N PHE A 1025 -11.72 -41.53 -10.58
CA PHE A 1025 -10.55 -40.96 -9.90
C PHE A 1025 -10.71 -39.48 -9.50
N PHE A 1026 -11.81 -38.84 -9.90
CA PHE A 1026 -12.02 -37.41 -9.66
C PHE A 1026 -13.12 -37.13 -8.62
N THR A 1027 -13.10 -35.90 -8.07
CA THR A 1027 -14.24 -35.37 -7.31
C THR A 1027 -15.32 -34.80 -8.26
N PRO A 1028 -16.59 -34.66 -7.83
CA PRO A 1028 -17.65 -34.09 -8.68
C PRO A 1028 -17.39 -32.64 -9.14
N ASN A 1029 -16.54 -31.91 -8.41
CA ASN A 1029 -16.17 -30.52 -8.65
C ASN A 1029 -14.77 -30.36 -9.28
N LEU A 1030 -14.27 -31.39 -9.98
CA LEU A 1030 -12.98 -31.36 -10.68
C LEU A 1030 -12.75 -30.06 -11.45
N LEU A 1031 -11.63 -29.37 -11.19
CA LEU A 1031 -11.11 -28.32 -12.06
C LEU A 1031 -9.98 -28.89 -12.93
N TYR A 1032 -10.23 -29.04 -14.23
CA TYR A 1032 -9.23 -29.43 -15.22
C TYR A 1032 -8.84 -28.22 -16.09
N LYS A 1033 -7.54 -27.88 -16.18
CA LYS A 1033 -7.07 -26.74 -17.00
C LYS A 1033 -5.81 -27.08 -17.78
N VAL A 1034 -5.76 -26.69 -19.05
CA VAL A 1034 -4.62 -26.92 -19.95
C VAL A 1034 -4.01 -25.57 -20.36
N GLY A 1035 -2.81 -25.28 -19.88
CA GLY A 1035 -2.08 -24.03 -20.16
C GLY A 1035 -2.90 -22.79 -19.78
N ALA A 1036 -3.05 -21.86 -20.74
CA ALA A 1036 -3.81 -20.64 -20.55
C ALA A 1036 -5.35 -20.82 -20.65
N ASN A 1037 -5.83 -21.85 -21.36
CA ASN A 1037 -7.23 -22.05 -21.77
C ASN A 1037 -8.21 -22.07 -20.59
N ASP A 1038 -9.49 -21.76 -20.82
CA ASP A 1038 -10.52 -21.78 -19.78
C ASP A 1038 -10.62 -23.14 -19.04
N PRO A 1039 -10.90 -23.15 -17.73
CA PRO A 1039 -10.98 -24.38 -16.95
C PRO A 1039 -12.25 -25.17 -17.32
N VAL A 1040 -12.05 -26.46 -17.59
CA VAL A 1040 -13.10 -27.44 -17.77
C VAL A 1040 -13.51 -27.96 -16.38
N VAL A 1041 -14.78 -27.81 -16.02
CA VAL A 1041 -15.27 -28.14 -14.67
C VAL A 1041 -16.17 -29.38 -14.71
N GLY A 1042 -15.88 -30.37 -13.86
CA GLY A 1042 -16.60 -31.64 -13.73
C GLY A 1042 -15.94 -32.81 -14.49
N PRO A 1043 -16.00 -34.05 -13.95
CA PRO A 1043 -15.41 -35.23 -14.60
C PRO A 1043 -15.94 -35.51 -16.00
N GLU A 1044 -17.24 -35.31 -16.23
CA GLU A 1044 -17.90 -35.53 -17.52
C GLU A 1044 -17.42 -34.55 -18.59
N ALA A 1045 -17.22 -33.28 -18.22
CA ALA A 1045 -16.69 -32.27 -19.13
C ALA A 1045 -15.21 -32.52 -19.46
N CYS A 1046 -14.41 -32.95 -18.46
CA CYS A 1046 -13.03 -33.37 -18.67
C CYS A 1046 -12.94 -34.58 -19.63
N ARG A 1047 -13.79 -35.59 -19.44
CA ARG A 1047 -13.96 -36.72 -20.36
C ARG A 1047 -14.26 -36.26 -21.78
N ASP A 1048 -15.28 -35.42 -21.97
CA ASP A 1048 -15.73 -35.04 -23.32
C ASP A 1048 -14.70 -34.18 -24.07
N PHE A 1049 -13.95 -33.34 -23.35
CA PHE A 1049 -12.79 -32.61 -23.87
C PHE A 1049 -11.66 -33.56 -24.31
N LEU A 1050 -11.29 -34.54 -23.47
CA LEU A 1050 -10.25 -35.53 -23.80
C LEU A 1050 -10.66 -36.45 -24.95
N ILE A 1051 -11.92 -36.91 -25.00
CA ILE A 1051 -12.49 -37.63 -26.14
C ILE A 1051 -12.34 -36.81 -27.42
N ASN A 1052 -12.56 -35.49 -27.37
CA ASN A 1052 -12.42 -34.64 -28.55
C ASN A 1052 -10.98 -34.59 -29.08
N ILE A 1053 -9.99 -34.45 -28.20
CA ILE A 1053 -8.56 -34.52 -28.55
C ILE A 1053 -8.23 -35.91 -29.12
N TYR A 1054 -8.74 -36.98 -28.50
CA TYR A 1054 -8.46 -38.36 -28.90
C TYR A 1054 -9.19 -38.80 -30.18
N LYS A 1055 -10.04 -37.97 -30.80
CA LYS A 1055 -10.45 -38.18 -32.20
C LYS A 1055 -9.27 -38.01 -33.16
N VAL A 1056 -8.37 -37.07 -32.86
CA VAL A 1056 -7.23 -36.70 -33.74
C VAL A 1056 -5.93 -37.33 -33.28
N LEU A 1057 -5.70 -37.50 -31.98
CA LEU A 1057 -4.49 -38.08 -31.42
C LEU A 1057 -4.75 -39.48 -30.84
N LYS A 1058 -3.76 -40.37 -30.92
CA LYS A 1058 -3.69 -41.57 -30.08
C LYS A 1058 -2.56 -41.38 -29.08
N LEU A 1059 -2.87 -41.29 -27.79
CA LEU A 1059 -1.88 -41.37 -26.72
C LEU A 1059 -1.18 -42.75 -26.75
N THR A 1060 0.12 -42.79 -26.49
CA THR A 1060 0.93 -44.03 -26.57
C THR A 1060 1.71 -44.32 -25.30
N THR A 1061 2.50 -43.37 -24.80
CA THR A 1061 3.19 -43.48 -23.49
C THR A 1061 3.30 -42.11 -22.82
N HIS A 1062 3.30 -42.10 -21.49
CA HIS A 1062 3.84 -41.01 -20.69
C HIS A 1062 5.21 -41.45 -20.17
N ASN A 1063 6.28 -40.75 -20.56
CA ASN A 1063 7.62 -41.04 -20.05
C ASN A 1063 7.90 -40.07 -18.89
N ALA A 1064 7.63 -40.50 -17.66
CA ALA A 1064 7.93 -39.71 -16.47
C ALA A 1064 9.43 -39.41 -16.39
N ARG A 1065 9.75 -38.12 -16.27
CA ARG A 1065 11.10 -37.58 -16.07
C ARG A 1065 11.35 -37.25 -14.61
N GLY A 1066 10.37 -36.61 -13.96
CA GLY A 1066 10.40 -36.24 -12.55
C GLY A 1066 9.04 -36.44 -11.89
N THR A 1067 9.05 -36.88 -10.63
CA THR A 1067 7.84 -37.17 -9.85
C THR A 1067 8.02 -36.67 -8.43
N TRP A 1068 7.20 -35.72 -7.99
CA TRP A 1068 7.27 -35.13 -6.65
C TRP A 1068 5.92 -35.25 -5.97
N GLU A 1069 5.93 -35.60 -4.68
CA GLU A 1069 4.73 -35.71 -3.86
C GLU A 1069 4.90 -34.85 -2.61
N ILE A 1070 3.98 -33.90 -2.44
CA ILE A 1070 4.06 -32.82 -1.45
C ILE A 1070 2.68 -32.70 -0.80
N GLY A 1071 2.49 -33.40 0.32
CA GLY A 1071 1.21 -33.47 1.02
C GLY A 1071 0.14 -34.17 0.17
N ASN A 1072 -0.92 -33.45 -0.19
CA ASN A 1072 -1.99 -33.91 -1.08
C ASN A 1072 -1.76 -33.53 -2.56
N THR A 1073 -0.58 -32.99 -2.92
CA THR A 1073 -0.25 -32.57 -4.29
C THR A 1073 0.79 -33.50 -4.91
N VAL A 1074 0.55 -33.92 -6.15
CA VAL A 1074 1.54 -34.64 -6.96
C VAL A 1074 1.89 -33.79 -8.18
N ILE A 1075 3.19 -33.64 -8.44
CA ILE A 1075 3.73 -32.98 -9.64
C ILE A 1075 4.44 -34.06 -10.47
N LEU A 1076 4.19 -34.05 -11.78
CA LEU A 1076 4.69 -35.02 -12.74
C LEU A 1076 5.26 -34.29 -13.97
N GLU A 1077 6.59 -34.21 -14.09
CA GLU A 1077 7.26 -33.81 -15.34
C GLU A 1077 7.36 -35.05 -16.24
N MET A 1078 6.89 -34.95 -17.48
CA MET A 1078 6.92 -36.08 -18.42
C MET A 1078 6.97 -35.66 -19.89
N ASP A 1079 7.33 -36.62 -20.73
CA ASP A 1079 6.99 -36.59 -22.15
C ASP A 1079 5.67 -37.33 -22.38
N ALA A 1080 4.61 -36.62 -22.77
CA ALA A 1080 3.37 -37.19 -23.29
C ALA A 1080 3.52 -37.49 -24.78
N ASN A 1081 3.44 -38.77 -25.16
CA ASN A 1081 3.77 -39.22 -26.52
C ASN A 1081 2.52 -39.65 -27.26
N TYR A 1082 2.26 -39.02 -28.40
CA TYR A 1082 1.10 -39.25 -29.25
C TYR A 1082 1.51 -39.75 -30.63
N VAL A 1083 0.61 -40.52 -31.27
CA VAL A 1083 0.61 -40.72 -32.73
C VAL A 1083 -0.66 -40.09 -33.27
N ASN A 1084 -0.53 -39.12 -34.16
CA ASN A 1084 -1.68 -38.49 -34.80
C ASN A 1084 -2.41 -39.53 -35.69
N LYS A 1085 -3.71 -39.70 -35.46
CA LYS A 1085 -4.56 -40.72 -36.08
C LYS A 1085 -4.75 -40.47 -37.58
N VAL A 1086 -4.52 -39.26 -38.08
CA VAL A 1086 -4.61 -38.85 -39.49
C VAL A 1086 -3.28 -39.05 -40.23
N ASP A 1087 -2.24 -38.29 -39.89
CA ASP A 1087 -0.96 -38.24 -40.63
C ASP A 1087 0.06 -39.33 -40.22
N LYS A 1088 -0.23 -40.08 -39.13
CA LYS A 1088 0.62 -41.10 -38.50
C LYS A 1088 1.94 -40.58 -37.92
N ARG A 1089 2.12 -39.26 -37.80
CA ARG A 1089 3.28 -38.64 -37.18
C ARG A 1089 3.30 -38.92 -35.69
N PHE A 1090 4.46 -39.34 -35.18
CA PHE A 1090 4.75 -39.38 -33.75
C PHE A 1090 5.02 -37.95 -33.27
N ILE A 1091 4.41 -37.55 -32.15
CA ILE A 1091 4.52 -36.22 -31.56
C ILE A 1091 4.80 -36.40 -30.07
N GLN A 1092 5.94 -35.88 -29.62
CA GLN A 1092 6.30 -35.81 -28.22
C GLN A 1092 5.97 -34.42 -27.69
N VAL A 1093 5.21 -34.35 -26.60
CA VAL A 1093 4.85 -33.12 -25.89
C VAL A 1093 5.47 -33.19 -24.50
N PRO A 1094 6.49 -32.40 -24.17
CA PRO A 1094 6.88 -32.22 -22.78
C PRO A 1094 5.74 -31.49 -22.07
N CYS A 1095 5.35 -32.00 -20.90
CA CYS A 1095 4.37 -31.35 -20.03
C CYS A 1095 4.69 -31.58 -18.56
N THR A 1096 4.27 -30.61 -17.74
CA THR A 1096 4.22 -30.75 -16.29
C THR A 1096 2.77 -30.80 -15.85
N ASP A 1097 2.38 -31.88 -15.20
CA ASP A 1097 1.03 -32.07 -14.68
C ASP A 1097 1.05 -31.90 -13.15
N ILE A 1098 0.10 -31.11 -12.62
CA ILE A 1098 -0.09 -30.88 -11.20
C ILE A 1098 -1.47 -31.40 -10.81
N TYR A 1099 -1.49 -32.40 -9.93
CA TYR A 1099 -2.68 -33.02 -9.37
C TYR A 1099 -2.83 -32.62 -7.90
N ARG A 1100 -4.02 -32.20 -7.49
CA ARG A 1100 -4.35 -31.95 -6.07
C ARG A 1100 -5.48 -32.87 -5.64
N PHE A 1101 -5.28 -33.55 -4.52
CA PHE A 1101 -6.13 -34.62 -4.02
C PHE A 1101 -7.01 -34.20 -2.84
N ASP A 1102 -8.22 -34.74 -2.82
CA ASP A 1102 -9.09 -34.86 -1.65
C ASP A 1102 -9.31 -36.35 -1.39
N GLY A 1103 -8.75 -36.86 -0.28
CA GLY A 1103 -8.66 -38.29 -0.02
C GLY A 1103 -7.89 -39.04 -1.11
N ASP A 1104 -8.55 -39.98 -1.77
CA ASP A 1104 -8.02 -40.79 -2.88
C ASP A 1104 -8.41 -40.28 -4.28
N ARG A 1105 -9.03 -39.08 -4.36
CA ARG A 1105 -9.55 -38.50 -5.60
C ARG A 1105 -8.89 -37.16 -5.93
N ILE A 1106 -8.78 -36.86 -7.21
CA ILE A 1106 -8.24 -35.60 -7.73
C ILE A 1106 -9.38 -34.57 -7.83
N TYR A 1107 -9.23 -33.42 -7.16
CA TYR A 1107 -10.17 -32.29 -7.27
C TYR A 1107 -9.66 -31.19 -8.22
N GLU A 1108 -8.37 -31.14 -8.49
CA GLU A 1108 -7.78 -30.22 -9.46
C GLU A 1108 -6.65 -30.91 -10.23
N TRP A 1109 -6.66 -30.76 -11.55
CA TRP A 1109 -5.63 -31.26 -12.45
C TRP A 1109 -5.27 -30.17 -13.45
N ARG A 1110 -4.04 -29.67 -13.36
CA ARG A 1110 -3.49 -28.67 -14.28
C ARG A 1110 -2.42 -29.30 -15.15
N VAL A 1111 -2.54 -29.12 -16.46
CA VAL A 1111 -1.58 -29.58 -17.46
C VAL A 1111 -0.89 -28.35 -18.02
N TYR A 1112 0.44 -28.33 -17.99
CA TYR A 1112 1.25 -27.28 -18.62
C TYR A 1112 2.07 -27.91 -19.77
N PRO A 1113 1.47 -28.14 -20.95
CA PRO A 1113 2.17 -28.69 -22.12
C PRO A 1113 2.74 -27.56 -23.00
N ASP A 1114 3.69 -27.90 -23.88
CA ASP A 1114 3.88 -27.15 -25.13
C ASP A 1114 3.03 -27.77 -26.26
N PRO A 1115 1.88 -27.17 -26.64
CA PRO A 1115 1.04 -27.67 -27.72
C PRO A 1115 1.55 -27.33 -29.14
N SER A 1116 2.65 -26.58 -29.29
CA SER A 1116 3.15 -26.07 -30.59
C SER A 1116 3.29 -27.15 -31.66
N GLN A 1117 3.63 -28.38 -31.27
CA GLN A 1117 3.81 -29.51 -32.19
C GLN A 1117 2.52 -30.26 -32.54
N LEU A 1118 1.45 -30.09 -31.74
CA LEU A 1118 0.18 -30.82 -31.87
C LEU A 1118 -0.65 -30.33 -33.06
N ASN A 1119 -0.52 -29.05 -33.43
CA ASN A 1119 -1.27 -28.41 -34.52
C ASN A 1119 -2.81 -28.47 -34.34
N LEU A 1120 -3.27 -28.57 -33.09
CA LEU A 1120 -4.68 -28.54 -32.68
C LEU A 1120 -5.11 -27.11 -32.34
N LYS A 1121 -6.39 -26.80 -32.60
CA LYS A 1121 -7.10 -25.76 -31.86
C LYS A 1121 -7.84 -26.44 -30.70
N PHE A 1122 -7.67 -25.90 -29.50
CA PHE A 1122 -8.45 -26.27 -28.32
C PHE A 1122 -9.77 -25.47 -28.30
#